data_AF-A0A6P2AKA6-F1
#
_entry.id   AF-A0A6P2AKA6-F1
#
_cell.length_a   1.000
_cell.length_b   1.000
_cell.length_c   1.000
_cell.angle_alpha   90.00
_cell.angle_beta   90.00
_cell.angle_gamma   90.00
#
_symmetry.space_group_name_H-M   'P 1'
#
loop_
_entity.id
_entity.type
_entity.pdbx_description
1 polymer ?
#
loop_
_entity_poly.entity_id
_entity_poly.type
_entity_poly.pdbx_seq_one_letter_code
_entity_poly.pdbx_strand_id
1 'polypeptide(L)'
;MAEDFTSFSDALPPQNLEAEESILGGILLDPEAMGRVADLLKPEAFYDSTHRILYQGALALHRQGKPTDLMTVTSWLQDQGVLEKVGGTAKLAQLVDRTVSAVNIDRYALLIMEKYVRRQLIGVSYEIAELGYDTTLELEQVLDRSEQKVFNLTQERPQEGLVHISESLIEAFTTIENQQDNTAMPGLSCGFYDLDAMTSGFQRSDLIIIAARPSMGKCLSRDTEIVLADGSIQTLEEIYHNQRAELLTLGEDWRFHWTQPSVYVDDGVKPVFEVKTRTGRRIETTLSHPFLTIQGWRSLQNLTVGEKIAVPRHLPVFGTGEIPVEQVKLLAYFIGDGCLTQASPQFTNTNPTIQEDFKTAALTFPGVKIRFSNSKGKRAATFYVTSDLEKLKAERQIFAEKFKFYLKQFNYSDCALAQILEVSPALIALWKQGKCAPNIEIFTKLCQLLNVSVEDLAPGGLATIRWQSQNTVTLWLKSLDLLGKSAHNKNIPAVIFTLKKSQVALFLNRLFATDGWATVLKSGQSQVGYASVSETLARQVQHLLLRFGIIARLKARSVRYQDHRRPAWQLDITDSDSLQIFMDQIGILGKEAALAKIAIALSQRRKQTNCDLIPVEIWEAITIAKGQESWKSLATRAEFQCTSNIHVGKRAPSRQRLLALATALEDPELRAIATSDVYWDEIVAITPQGNKQVYDLTIPNDHNFVANDICVHNTSFALNVASNIAKSHQLPVAIFSLEMSKEQLSQRLLASEAGVESNRIRSGHLTTMEMEKIAVAIGTLSELPIYIDDSVSLTVMQMRSQVRRLQAEQKGKIGAVLIDYLQLMEGGSDNRVQELSKITRSLKGLAREVNAPVLALSQLSRGVESRTNKRPMMSDLRESGCLAGDTLIPMVTGELVPIRELVGRQGFQVWALDESNLKLVAAPVSHSFCTGVKPVFALKTRLGRCIQATANHQFRTLTGWVRLDQLKVGDRLAIPCISPQPKPINQIRGDQGRIAMVLDPVPLKQLEASDLYWDEIVEIMPCGETDVYDLTVPQYHNFIANNIVVHNSIEQDADVILMLYRDAYYNPDSPDRNVAEAIIVKHRNGPTGTVRLLFQPELTKFENLARE
;
A
#
# COMPACT_ATOMS: atom_id res chain seq x y z
N MET A 1 28.78 31.36 -21.85
CA MET A 1 28.19 30.55 -22.94
C MET A 1 26.84 31.17 -23.28
N ALA A 2 26.84 32.29 -24.01
CA ALA A 2 25.64 33.05 -24.38
C ALA A 2 25.76 33.60 -25.82
N GLU A 3 26.69 33.06 -26.58
CA GLU A 3 27.00 33.33 -27.98
C GLU A 3 27.01 31.94 -28.66
N ASP A 4 26.39 31.82 -29.83
CA ASP A 4 26.37 30.70 -30.83
C ASP A 4 24.97 30.29 -31.35
N PHE A 5 23.88 30.62 -30.65
CA PHE A 5 22.51 30.24 -31.09
C PHE A 5 21.98 30.97 -32.35
N THR A 6 22.73 31.91 -32.93
CA THR A 6 22.25 32.85 -33.97
C THR A 6 22.76 32.57 -35.39
N SER A 7 23.42 31.43 -35.63
CA SER A 7 24.17 31.17 -36.88
C SER A 7 23.41 30.44 -38.00
N PHE A 8 22.22 29.89 -37.75
CA PHE A 8 21.50 29.04 -38.72
C PHE A 8 20.57 29.79 -39.70
N SER A 9 20.41 31.11 -39.58
CA SER A 9 19.37 31.88 -40.28
C SER A 9 19.51 31.95 -41.82
N ASP A 10 20.73 31.91 -42.35
CA ASP A 10 21.01 32.19 -43.78
C ASP A 10 21.15 30.92 -44.64
N ALA A 11 20.89 29.73 -44.08
CA ALA A 11 21.01 28.46 -44.82
C ALA A 11 19.76 28.19 -45.67
N LEU A 12 19.95 28.04 -46.99
CA LEU A 12 18.87 27.61 -47.89
C LEU A 12 18.28 26.25 -47.45
N PRO A 13 16.94 26.09 -47.35
CA PRO A 13 16.32 24.82 -46.96
C PRO A 13 16.72 23.67 -47.90
N PRO A 14 16.88 22.43 -47.40
CA PRO A 14 17.25 21.28 -48.23
C PRO A 14 16.29 21.04 -49.41
N GLN A 15 16.83 21.09 -50.62
CA GLN A 15 16.10 21.00 -51.89
C GLN A 15 16.93 20.26 -52.95
N ASN A 16 16.28 19.76 -54.01
CA ASN A 16 16.95 19.29 -55.22
C ASN A 16 16.01 19.47 -56.44
N LEU A 17 16.09 20.64 -57.07
CA LEU A 17 15.24 21.01 -58.20
C LEU A 17 15.52 20.15 -59.46
N GLU A 18 16.76 19.67 -59.64
CA GLU A 18 17.11 18.79 -60.77
C GLU A 18 16.42 17.42 -60.65
N ALA A 19 16.31 16.88 -59.43
CA ALA A 19 15.50 15.69 -59.17
C ALA A 19 14.00 15.96 -59.38
N GLU A 20 13.49 17.13 -58.97
CA GLU A 20 12.07 17.49 -59.16
C GLU A 20 11.70 17.61 -60.64
N GLU A 21 12.52 18.31 -61.44
CA GLU A 21 12.35 18.37 -62.90
C GLU A 21 12.46 16.96 -63.53
N SER A 22 13.39 16.13 -63.03
CA SER A 22 13.60 14.76 -63.53
C SER A 22 12.42 13.83 -63.30
N ILE A 23 11.69 13.98 -62.19
CA ILE A 23 10.47 13.20 -61.92
C ILE A 23 9.32 13.69 -62.79
N LEU A 24 9.13 15.00 -62.91
CA LEU A 24 8.01 15.56 -63.66
C LEU A 24 8.12 15.27 -65.16
N GLY A 25 9.30 15.47 -65.77
CA GLY A 25 9.51 15.06 -67.16
C GLY A 25 9.33 13.55 -67.35
N GLY A 26 9.73 12.73 -66.37
CA GLY A 26 9.54 11.28 -66.38
C GLY A 26 8.07 10.86 -66.40
N ILE A 27 7.23 11.49 -65.57
CA ILE A 27 5.77 11.26 -65.52
C ILE A 27 5.06 11.70 -66.82
N LEU A 28 5.56 12.77 -67.46
CA LEU A 28 5.02 13.31 -68.71
C LEU A 28 5.47 12.50 -69.95
N LEU A 29 6.56 11.74 -69.84
CA LEU A 29 7.17 10.90 -70.87
C LEU A 29 6.71 9.43 -70.80
N ASP A 30 6.54 8.89 -69.59
CA ASP A 30 6.19 7.50 -69.29
C ASP A 30 4.92 7.45 -68.40
N PRO A 31 3.74 7.07 -68.96
CA PRO A 31 2.50 6.96 -68.19
C PRO A 31 2.53 5.91 -67.07
N GLU A 32 3.42 4.92 -67.11
CA GLU A 32 3.58 3.93 -66.03
C GLU A 32 4.47 4.45 -64.89
N ALA A 33 5.34 5.44 -65.15
CA ALA A 33 6.22 6.03 -64.13
C ALA A 33 5.45 6.66 -62.97
N MET A 34 4.27 7.23 -63.22
CA MET A 34 3.42 7.77 -62.16
C MET A 34 3.02 6.70 -61.13
N GLY A 35 2.64 5.51 -61.60
CA GLY A 35 2.21 4.40 -60.73
C GLY A 35 3.30 3.88 -59.80
N ARG A 36 4.58 4.06 -60.16
CA ARG A 36 5.72 3.69 -59.30
C ARG A 36 6.00 4.68 -58.17
N VAL A 37 5.55 5.94 -58.30
CA VAL A 37 5.85 7.01 -57.32
C VAL A 37 4.62 7.61 -56.63
N ALA A 38 3.40 7.27 -57.06
CA ALA A 38 2.15 7.79 -56.48
C ALA A 38 1.96 7.46 -54.99
N ASP A 39 2.43 6.30 -54.54
CA ASP A 39 2.33 5.87 -53.14
C ASP A 39 3.45 6.48 -52.25
N LEU A 40 4.52 7.00 -52.86
CA LEU A 40 5.72 7.47 -52.17
C LEU A 40 5.80 9.00 -52.09
N LEU A 41 5.35 9.73 -53.11
CA LEU A 41 5.47 11.19 -53.19
C LEU A 41 4.16 11.90 -52.83
N LYS A 42 4.25 12.84 -51.89
CA LYS A 42 3.18 13.80 -51.55
C LYS A 42 3.44 15.11 -52.32
N PRO A 43 2.43 15.83 -52.85
CA PRO A 43 2.65 17.11 -53.56
C PRO A 43 3.47 18.14 -52.76
N GLU A 44 3.35 18.11 -51.43
CA GLU A 44 4.07 18.95 -50.48
C GLU A 44 5.59 18.68 -50.46
N ALA A 45 6.03 17.52 -50.98
CA ALA A 45 7.43 17.12 -51.05
C ALA A 45 8.24 17.91 -52.09
N PHE A 46 7.58 18.49 -53.10
CA PHE A 46 8.21 19.40 -54.05
C PHE A 46 8.47 20.76 -53.40
N TYR A 47 9.68 21.31 -53.58
CA TYR A 47 10.05 22.63 -53.08
C TYR A 47 9.45 23.74 -53.94
N ASP A 48 9.53 23.62 -55.27
CA ASP A 48 8.94 24.63 -56.17
C ASP A 48 7.40 24.49 -56.21
N SER A 49 6.70 25.62 -56.07
CA SER A 49 5.25 25.67 -56.14
C SER A 49 4.72 25.32 -57.54
N THR A 50 5.51 25.58 -58.59
CA THR A 50 5.28 25.13 -59.96
C THR A 50 5.22 23.60 -60.01
N HIS A 51 6.28 22.96 -59.50
CA HIS A 51 6.42 21.50 -59.52
C HIS A 51 5.32 20.81 -58.71
N ARG A 52 4.93 21.39 -57.57
CA ARG A 52 3.78 20.92 -56.77
C ARG A 52 2.47 20.90 -57.56
N ILE A 53 2.15 21.98 -58.28
CA ILE A 53 0.92 22.07 -59.08
C ILE A 53 0.94 21.05 -60.23
N LEU A 54 2.10 20.87 -60.88
CA LEU A 54 2.29 19.87 -61.94
C LEU A 54 2.08 18.43 -61.42
N TYR A 55 2.72 18.07 -60.30
CA TYR A 55 2.54 16.75 -59.69
C TYR A 55 1.10 16.52 -59.20
N GLN A 56 0.46 17.55 -58.62
CA GLN A 56 -0.93 17.47 -58.19
C GLN A 56 -1.90 17.22 -59.36
N GLY A 57 -1.65 17.84 -60.53
CA GLY A 57 -2.41 17.58 -61.75
C GLY A 57 -2.22 16.16 -62.29
N ALA A 58 -0.98 15.67 -62.34
CA ALA A 58 -0.69 14.30 -62.74
C ALA A 58 -1.32 13.26 -61.79
N LEU A 59 -1.24 13.48 -60.48
CA LEU A 59 -1.89 12.63 -59.46
C LEU A 59 -3.41 12.64 -59.58
N ALA A 60 -4.03 13.80 -59.89
CA ALA A 60 -5.46 13.91 -60.12
C ALA A 60 -5.92 13.16 -61.37
N LEU A 61 -5.12 13.15 -62.44
CA LEU A 61 -5.37 12.37 -63.66
C LEU A 61 -5.19 10.86 -63.43
N HIS A 62 -4.12 10.47 -62.74
CA HIS A 62 -3.84 9.07 -62.39
C HIS A 62 -4.96 8.46 -61.53
N ARG A 63 -5.45 9.20 -60.52
CA ARG A 63 -6.63 8.80 -59.71
C ARG A 63 -7.94 8.73 -60.51
N GLN A 64 -8.01 9.33 -61.70
CA GLN A 64 -9.13 9.20 -62.64
C GLN A 64 -8.92 8.07 -63.67
N GLY A 65 -7.85 7.28 -63.57
CA GLY A 65 -7.50 6.24 -64.55
C GLY A 65 -7.08 6.79 -65.92
N LYS A 66 -6.64 8.06 -65.98
CA LYS A 66 -6.19 8.73 -67.21
C LYS A 66 -4.67 8.71 -67.32
N PRO A 67 -4.10 8.66 -68.54
CA PRO A 67 -2.67 8.78 -68.75
C PRO A 67 -2.16 10.15 -68.27
N THR A 68 -0.93 10.19 -67.75
CA THR A 68 -0.26 11.41 -67.26
C THR A 68 0.65 12.06 -68.29
N ASP A 69 0.40 11.83 -69.59
CA ASP A 69 1.25 12.32 -70.66
C ASP A 69 1.21 13.85 -70.82
N LEU A 70 2.20 14.38 -71.56
CA LEU A 70 2.34 15.81 -71.83
C LEU A 70 1.04 16.47 -72.34
N MET A 71 0.27 15.78 -73.19
CA MET A 71 -0.98 16.29 -73.76
C MET A 71 -2.10 16.37 -72.71
N THR A 72 -2.31 15.29 -71.97
CA THR A 72 -3.42 15.16 -71.00
C THR A 72 -3.19 16.06 -69.79
N VAL A 73 -1.94 16.16 -69.30
CA VAL A 73 -1.57 17.10 -68.24
C VAL A 73 -1.71 18.55 -68.70
N THR A 74 -1.29 18.88 -69.93
CA THR A 74 -1.49 20.24 -70.50
C THR A 74 -2.97 20.61 -70.55
N SER A 75 -3.84 19.73 -71.07
CA SER A 75 -5.29 19.99 -71.13
C SER A 75 -5.87 20.22 -69.73
N TRP A 76 -5.54 19.36 -68.76
CA TRP A 76 -6.04 19.49 -67.40
C TRP A 76 -5.61 20.81 -66.74
N LEU A 77 -4.35 21.22 -66.91
CA LEU A 77 -3.84 22.50 -66.40
C LEU A 77 -4.51 23.71 -67.07
N GLN A 78 -4.91 23.57 -68.34
CA GLN A 78 -5.65 24.60 -69.08
C GLN A 78 -7.12 24.68 -68.62
N ASP A 79 -7.79 23.54 -68.48
CA ASP A 79 -9.17 23.43 -67.99
C ASP A 79 -9.32 23.97 -66.55
N GLN A 80 -8.30 23.78 -65.71
CA GLN A 80 -8.23 24.34 -64.35
C GLN A 80 -7.70 25.80 -64.29
N GLY A 81 -7.35 26.41 -65.42
CA GLY A 81 -6.88 27.81 -65.47
C GLY A 81 -5.54 28.07 -64.78
N VAL A 82 -4.70 27.04 -64.62
CA VAL A 82 -3.39 27.11 -63.92
C VAL A 82 -2.18 26.97 -64.85
N LEU A 83 -2.37 26.65 -66.14
CA LEU A 83 -1.30 26.45 -67.12
C LEU A 83 -0.30 27.62 -67.19
N GLU A 84 -0.76 28.87 -67.14
CA GLU A 84 0.12 30.06 -67.12
C GLU A 84 0.95 30.15 -65.83
N LYS A 85 0.40 29.71 -64.69
CA LYS A 85 1.10 29.72 -63.39
C LYS A 85 2.27 28.73 -63.32
N VAL A 86 2.27 27.71 -64.18
CA VAL A 86 3.33 26.69 -64.27
C VAL A 86 4.32 26.94 -65.42
N GLY A 87 4.31 28.15 -66.01
CA GLY A 87 5.21 28.53 -67.10
C GLY A 87 4.75 28.10 -68.50
N GLY A 88 3.48 27.73 -68.66
CA GLY A 88 2.88 27.38 -69.93
C GLY A 88 3.40 26.09 -70.58
N THR A 89 2.95 25.84 -71.80
CA THR A 89 3.34 24.64 -72.59
C THR A 89 4.84 24.55 -72.84
N ALA A 90 5.53 25.69 -72.95
CA ALA A 90 6.97 25.75 -73.15
C ALA A 90 7.77 25.20 -71.95
N LYS A 91 7.32 25.46 -70.71
CA LYS A 91 7.96 24.88 -69.51
C LYS A 91 7.72 23.37 -69.41
N LEU A 92 6.51 22.91 -69.75
CA LEU A 92 6.18 21.48 -69.80
C LEU A 92 7.04 20.72 -70.83
N ALA A 93 7.20 21.26 -72.04
CA ALA A 93 8.08 20.68 -73.05
C ALA A 93 9.55 20.66 -72.59
N GLN A 94 10.04 21.75 -71.96
CA GLN A 94 11.40 21.80 -71.40
C GLN A 94 11.65 20.73 -70.32
N LEU A 95 10.65 20.36 -69.51
CA LEU A 95 10.80 19.28 -68.53
C LEU A 95 11.01 17.93 -69.23
N VAL A 96 10.22 17.64 -70.26
CA VAL A 96 10.36 16.40 -71.06
C VAL A 96 11.71 16.35 -71.79
N ASP A 97 12.12 17.44 -72.44
CA ASP A 97 13.42 17.53 -73.13
C ASP A 97 14.64 17.37 -72.20
N ARG A 98 14.50 17.73 -70.91
CA ARG A 98 15.55 17.53 -69.89
C ARG A 98 15.61 16.10 -69.37
N THR A 99 14.52 15.33 -69.44
CA THR A 99 14.48 13.96 -68.90
C THR A 99 15.03 12.90 -69.84
N VAL A 100 16.26 12.47 -69.54
CA VAL A 100 16.97 11.44 -70.31
C VAL A 100 16.34 10.03 -70.16
N SER A 101 15.71 9.71 -69.01
CA SER A 101 15.03 8.42 -68.80
C SER A 101 14.15 8.40 -67.54
N ALA A 102 12.98 7.77 -67.63
CA ALA A 102 12.09 7.50 -66.49
C ALA A 102 12.53 6.31 -65.60
N VAL A 103 13.62 5.59 -65.94
CA VAL A 103 14.05 4.39 -65.20
C VAL A 103 14.42 4.72 -63.74
N ASN A 104 15.13 5.82 -63.48
CA ASN A 104 15.63 6.17 -62.15
C ASN A 104 14.63 6.92 -61.25
N ILE A 105 13.36 7.07 -61.67
CA ILE A 105 12.38 7.94 -61.01
C ILE A 105 12.18 7.61 -59.52
N ASP A 106 12.19 6.33 -59.18
CA ASP A 106 11.99 5.79 -57.83
C ASP A 106 13.12 6.25 -56.87
N ARG A 107 14.36 6.32 -57.39
CA ARG A 107 15.53 6.79 -56.65
C ARG A 107 15.52 8.31 -56.44
N TYR A 108 15.00 9.06 -57.40
CA TYR A 108 14.80 10.51 -57.23
C TYR A 108 13.64 10.81 -56.27
N ALA A 109 12.59 9.97 -56.25
CA ALA A 109 11.45 10.11 -55.33
C ALA A 109 11.91 9.96 -53.87
N LEU A 110 12.69 8.92 -53.57
CA LEU A 110 13.33 8.76 -52.26
C LEU A 110 14.22 9.96 -51.88
N LEU A 111 14.97 10.53 -52.82
CA LEU A 111 15.84 11.69 -52.57
C LEU A 111 15.04 12.96 -52.26
N ILE A 112 13.91 13.19 -52.94
CA ILE A 112 13.01 14.31 -52.67
C ILE A 112 12.32 14.13 -51.31
N MET A 113 11.87 12.93 -50.98
CA MET A 113 11.28 12.64 -49.65
C MET A 113 12.30 12.85 -48.52
N GLU A 114 13.57 12.45 -48.71
CA GLU A 114 14.65 12.75 -47.75
C GLU A 114 14.85 14.26 -47.55
N LYS A 115 14.72 15.08 -48.60
CA LYS A 115 14.82 16.55 -48.47
C LYS A 115 13.54 17.15 -47.86
N TYR A 116 12.37 16.64 -48.19
CA TYR A 116 11.09 17.05 -47.60
C TYR A 116 11.05 16.82 -46.10
N VAL A 117 11.40 15.62 -45.62
CA VAL A 117 11.46 15.31 -44.17
C VAL A 117 12.43 16.23 -43.44
N ARG A 118 13.59 16.54 -44.03
CA ARG A 118 14.52 17.55 -43.46
C ARG A 118 13.92 18.95 -43.39
N ARG A 119 13.14 19.39 -44.38
CA ARG A 119 12.43 20.69 -44.34
C ARG A 119 11.33 20.70 -43.27
N GLN A 120 10.58 19.61 -43.11
CA GLN A 120 9.56 19.47 -42.06
C GLN A 120 10.21 19.50 -40.66
N LEU A 121 11.35 18.82 -40.47
CA LEU A 121 12.13 18.87 -39.23
C LEU A 121 12.63 20.28 -38.88
N ILE A 122 13.08 21.05 -39.86
CA ILE A 122 13.43 22.47 -39.66
C ILE A 122 12.21 23.29 -39.22
N GLY A 123 11.03 23.11 -39.85
CA GLY A 123 9.79 23.79 -39.44
C GLY A 123 9.40 23.48 -38.00
N VAL A 124 9.34 22.21 -37.63
CA VAL A 124 9.09 21.75 -36.26
C VAL A 124 10.12 22.30 -35.27
N SER A 125 11.39 22.47 -35.68
CA SER A 125 12.43 23.01 -34.80
C SER A 125 12.20 24.50 -34.47
N TYR A 126 11.68 25.29 -35.42
CA TYR A 126 11.24 26.67 -35.15
C TYR A 126 10.00 26.73 -34.25
N GLU A 127 9.00 25.86 -34.49
CA GLU A 127 7.80 25.79 -33.64
C GLU A 127 8.10 25.36 -32.20
N ILE A 128 9.12 24.50 -32.00
CA ILE A 128 9.60 24.10 -30.66
C ILE A 128 10.39 25.23 -29.99
N ALA A 129 11.18 26.00 -30.76
CA ALA A 129 11.84 27.19 -30.23
C ALA A 129 10.81 28.26 -29.79
N GLU A 130 9.74 28.46 -30.57
CA GLU A 130 8.63 29.37 -30.22
C GLU A 130 7.90 28.91 -28.95
N LEU A 131 7.54 27.61 -28.85
CA LEU A 131 6.98 27.02 -27.62
C LEU A 131 7.92 27.18 -26.41
N GLY A 132 9.24 27.14 -26.61
CA GLY A 132 10.24 27.37 -25.56
C GLY A 132 10.32 28.83 -25.05
N TYR A 133 9.76 29.79 -25.79
CA TYR A 133 9.61 31.19 -25.35
C TYR A 133 8.21 31.49 -24.75
N ASP A 134 7.22 30.60 -24.91
CA ASP A 134 5.86 30.79 -24.39
C ASP A 134 5.78 30.48 -22.88
N THR A 135 5.91 31.53 -22.08
CA THR A 135 5.79 31.48 -20.61
C THR A 135 4.33 31.48 -20.10
N THR A 136 3.33 31.37 -20.98
CA THR A 136 1.92 31.20 -20.58
C THR A 136 1.51 29.74 -20.37
N LEU A 137 2.39 28.79 -20.72
CA LEU A 137 2.18 27.36 -20.59
C LEU A 137 3.13 26.76 -19.54
N GLU A 138 2.65 25.75 -18.81
CA GLU A 138 3.49 24.96 -17.93
C GLU A 138 4.56 24.18 -18.71
N LEU A 139 5.75 24.04 -18.15
CA LEU A 139 6.92 23.44 -18.84
C LEU A 139 6.64 22.00 -19.30
N GLU A 140 5.85 21.23 -18.54
CA GLU A 140 5.40 19.89 -18.95
C GLU A 140 4.60 19.90 -20.25
N GLN A 141 3.76 20.92 -20.47
CA GLN A 141 2.94 21.06 -21.68
C GLN A 141 3.79 21.52 -22.88
N VAL A 142 4.81 22.35 -22.64
CA VAL A 142 5.81 22.74 -23.65
C VAL A 142 6.59 21.50 -24.12
N LEU A 143 7.03 20.65 -23.19
CA LEU A 143 7.75 19.41 -23.49
C LEU A 143 6.87 18.39 -24.23
N ASP A 144 5.65 18.13 -23.77
CA ASP A 144 4.70 17.21 -24.43
C ASP A 144 4.38 17.63 -25.87
N ARG A 145 4.07 18.92 -26.09
CA ARG A 145 3.84 19.46 -27.45
C ARG A 145 5.08 19.34 -28.33
N SER A 146 6.28 19.48 -27.75
CA SER A 146 7.54 19.35 -28.49
C SER A 146 7.81 17.90 -28.89
N GLU A 147 7.63 16.93 -27.98
CA GLU A 147 7.77 15.50 -28.27
C GLU A 147 6.77 15.06 -29.35
N GLN A 148 5.50 15.47 -29.23
CA GLN A 148 4.46 15.18 -30.22
C GLN A 148 4.80 15.72 -31.61
N LYS A 149 5.29 16.97 -31.71
CA LYS A 149 5.69 17.56 -32.99
C LYS A 149 6.85 16.80 -33.66
N VAL A 150 7.85 16.36 -32.89
CA VAL A 150 8.95 15.54 -33.44
C VAL A 150 8.47 14.15 -33.85
N PHE A 151 7.64 13.50 -33.05
CA PHE A 151 7.14 12.14 -33.33
C PHE A 151 6.20 12.08 -34.54
N ASN A 152 5.41 13.14 -34.77
CA ASN A 152 4.57 13.24 -35.96
C ASN A 152 5.36 13.34 -37.29
N LEU A 153 6.67 13.58 -37.25
CA LEU A 153 7.55 13.51 -38.43
C LEU A 153 7.99 12.08 -38.77
N THR A 154 7.95 11.15 -37.83
CA THR A 154 8.43 9.76 -38.01
C THR A 154 7.29 8.76 -38.20
N GLN A 155 6.04 9.16 -37.99
CA GLN A 155 4.84 8.41 -38.35
C GLN A 155 4.46 8.71 -39.82
N GLU A 156 4.58 7.73 -40.72
CA GLU A 156 4.24 7.94 -42.15
C GLU A 156 2.74 8.14 -42.40
N ARG A 157 1.89 7.57 -41.52
CA ARG A 157 0.44 7.72 -41.55
C ARG A 157 0.04 9.09 -41.01
N PRO A 158 -0.47 10.02 -41.83
CA PRO A 158 -1.13 11.20 -41.30
C PRO A 158 -2.37 10.78 -40.50
N GLN A 159 -2.82 11.63 -39.59
CA GLN A 159 -4.13 11.49 -38.98
C GLN A 159 -5.18 11.89 -40.05
N GLU A 160 -5.57 10.93 -40.88
CA GLU A 160 -6.55 11.15 -41.94
C GLU A 160 -7.89 11.61 -41.36
N GLY A 161 -8.58 12.49 -42.10
CA GLY A 161 -9.82 13.12 -41.64
C GLY A 161 -11.04 12.22 -41.79
N LEU A 162 -11.99 12.66 -42.62
CA LEU A 162 -13.17 11.86 -42.94
C LEU A 162 -12.85 10.85 -44.06
N VAL A 163 -12.44 9.65 -43.66
CA VAL A 163 -12.27 8.48 -44.56
C VAL A 163 -13.63 8.04 -45.11
N HIS A 164 -13.71 7.61 -46.37
CA HIS A 164 -14.97 7.17 -46.96
C HIS A 164 -15.30 5.74 -46.55
N ILE A 165 -16.58 5.45 -46.24
CA ILE A 165 -16.98 4.15 -45.66
C ILE A 165 -16.60 2.94 -46.55
N SER A 166 -16.50 3.11 -47.88
CA SER A 166 -16.03 2.05 -48.77
C SER A 166 -14.59 1.61 -48.49
N GLU A 167 -13.70 2.53 -48.10
CA GLU A 167 -12.29 2.27 -47.85
C GLU A 167 -12.14 1.47 -46.55
N SER A 168 -12.83 1.91 -45.49
CA SER A 168 -12.91 1.16 -44.22
C SER A 168 -13.61 -0.19 -44.37
N LEU A 169 -14.61 -0.31 -45.27
CA LEU A 169 -15.26 -1.59 -45.57
C LEU A 169 -14.33 -2.54 -46.34
N ILE A 170 -13.45 -2.04 -47.21
CA ILE A 170 -12.43 -2.86 -47.88
C ILE A 170 -11.41 -3.35 -46.84
N GLU A 171 -10.85 -2.48 -45.99
CA GLU A 171 -9.89 -2.89 -44.95
C GLU A 171 -10.52 -3.88 -43.94
N ALA A 172 -11.79 -3.67 -43.57
CA ALA A 172 -12.55 -4.61 -42.73
C ALA A 172 -12.81 -5.95 -43.44
N PHE A 173 -13.18 -5.95 -44.72
CA PHE A 173 -13.41 -7.16 -45.50
C PHE A 173 -12.13 -7.98 -45.66
N THR A 174 -11.01 -7.35 -46.03
CA THR A 174 -9.69 -7.98 -46.07
C THR A 174 -9.27 -8.52 -44.69
N THR A 175 -9.63 -7.83 -43.60
CA THR A 175 -9.40 -8.35 -42.23
C THR A 175 -10.21 -9.62 -41.96
N ILE A 176 -11.46 -9.70 -42.45
CA ILE A 176 -12.33 -10.88 -42.31
C ILE A 176 -11.83 -12.06 -43.17
N GLU A 177 -11.38 -11.82 -44.40
CA GLU A 177 -10.79 -12.87 -45.26
C GLU A 177 -9.54 -13.49 -44.61
N ASN A 178 -8.62 -12.65 -44.10
CA ASN A 178 -7.43 -13.11 -43.38
C ASN A 178 -7.76 -13.90 -42.09
N GLN A 179 -8.96 -13.71 -41.52
CA GLN A 179 -9.49 -14.46 -40.37
C GLN A 179 -10.27 -15.73 -40.76
N GLN A 180 -10.61 -15.94 -42.04
CA GLN A 180 -11.15 -17.24 -42.51
C GLN A 180 -10.04 -18.24 -42.82
N ASP A 181 -8.92 -17.79 -43.39
CA ASP A 181 -7.78 -18.66 -43.72
C ASP A 181 -6.92 -19.05 -42.50
N ASN A 182 -7.00 -18.31 -41.38
CA ASN A 182 -6.31 -18.63 -40.13
C ASN A 182 -7.29 -18.97 -39.01
N THR A 183 -7.09 -20.12 -38.34
CA THR A 183 -7.84 -20.51 -37.13
C THR A 183 -7.46 -19.71 -35.87
N ALA A 184 -7.03 -18.46 -36.02
CA ALA A 184 -6.63 -17.56 -34.94
C ALA A 184 -7.81 -16.71 -34.45
N MET A 185 -7.85 -16.38 -33.16
CA MET A 185 -8.87 -15.48 -32.62
C MET A 185 -8.65 -14.02 -33.08
N PRO A 186 -9.70 -13.18 -33.15
CA PRO A 186 -9.56 -11.77 -33.52
C PRO A 186 -8.72 -10.96 -32.52
N GLY A 187 -8.84 -11.26 -31.23
CA GLY A 187 -8.04 -10.69 -30.16
C GLY A 187 -6.84 -11.56 -29.77
N LEU A 188 -5.91 -10.97 -29.03
CA LEU A 188 -4.74 -11.67 -28.49
C LEU A 188 -5.17 -12.62 -27.37
N SER A 189 -5.05 -13.92 -27.59
CA SER A 189 -5.27 -14.94 -26.55
C SER A 189 -4.37 -14.69 -25.33
N CYS A 190 -4.96 -14.73 -24.14
CA CYS A 190 -4.31 -14.60 -22.84
C CYS A 190 -3.84 -15.95 -22.25
N GLY A 191 -3.97 -17.04 -23.01
CA GLY A 191 -3.59 -18.40 -22.61
C GLY A 191 -4.61 -19.11 -21.70
N PHE A 192 -5.79 -18.53 -21.49
CA PHE A 192 -6.86 -19.11 -20.68
C PHE A 192 -8.09 -19.40 -21.56
N TYR A 193 -8.29 -20.66 -21.95
CA TYR A 193 -9.23 -21.06 -23.01
C TYR A 193 -10.66 -20.56 -22.79
N ASP A 194 -11.15 -20.62 -21.55
CA ASP A 194 -12.51 -20.19 -21.21
C ASP A 194 -12.63 -18.65 -21.13
N LEU A 195 -11.54 -17.95 -20.81
CA LEU A 195 -11.49 -16.48 -20.79
C LEU A 195 -11.32 -15.91 -22.21
N ASP A 196 -10.51 -16.55 -23.03
CA ASP A 196 -10.35 -16.28 -24.46
C ASP A 196 -11.66 -16.55 -25.22
N ALA A 197 -12.38 -17.64 -24.90
CA ALA A 197 -13.69 -17.93 -25.47
C ALA A 197 -14.78 -16.92 -25.07
N MET A 198 -14.68 -16.30 -23.88
CA MET A 198 -15.63 -15.25 -23.46
C MET A 198 -15.28 -13.85 -24.00
N THR A 199 -14.01 -13.55 -24.23
CA THR A 199 -13.54 -12.23 -24.70
C THR A 199 -13.26 -12.15 -26.20
N SER A 200 -13.24 -13.30 -26.90
CA SER A 200 -12.66 -13.47 -28.24
C SER A 200 -11.16 -13.10 -28.31
N GLY A 201 -10.45 -13.32 -27.21
CA GLY A 201 -9.12 -12.78 -26.94
C GLY A 201 -9.13 -11.28 -26.61
N PHE A 202 -8.05 -10.77 -26.04
CA PHE A 202 -7.93 -9.34 -25.71
C PHE A 202 -7.76 -8.51 -26.98
N GLN A 203 -8.75 -7.67 -27.27
CA GLN A 203 -8.76 -6.83 -28.47
C GLN A 203 -7.66 -5.77 -28.42
N ARG A 204 -7.10 -5.44 -29.57
CA ARG A 204 -6.18 -4.31 -29.68
C ARG A 204 -6.91 -3.00 -29.41
N SER A 205 -6.18 -2.00 -28.92
CA SER A 205 -6.71 -0.70 -28.51
C SER A 205 -7.64 -0.66 -27.28
N ASP A 206 -7.87 -1.78 -26.58
CA ASP A 206 -8.73 -1.82 -25.39
C ASP A 206 -8.00 -1.56 -24.06
N LEU A 207 -8.69 -0.89 -23.13
CA LEU A 207 -8.29 -0.72 -21.75
C LEU A 207 -9.01 -1.77 -20.89
N ILE A 208 -8.22 -2.67 -20.31
CA ILE A 208 -8.66 -3.80 -19.51
C ILE A 208 -8.30 -3.52 -18.05
N ILE A 209 -9.30 -3.34 -17.18
CA ILE A 209 -9.05 -3.23 -15.74
C ILE A 209 -9.17 -4.61 -15.11
N ILE A 210 -8.08 -5.08 -14.48
CA ILE A 210 -8.08 -6.27 -13.63
C ILE A 210 -8.17 -5.80 -12.18
N ALA A 211 -9.24 -6.20 -11.50
CA ALA A 211 -9.56 -5.77 -10.16
C ALA A 211 -9.55 -6.95 -9.17
N ALA A 212 -8.87 -6.78 -8.04
CA ALA A 212 -8.80 -7.78 -6.98
C ALA A 212 -8.75 -7.12 -5.61
N ARG A 213 -9.13 -7.84 -4.55
CA ARG A 213 -8.77 -7.43 -3.18
C ARG A 213 -7.27 -7.72 -2.99
N PRO A 214 -6.50 -6.82 -2.35
CA PRO A 214 -5.17 -7.14 -1.84
C PRO A 214 -5.22 -8.40 -0.96
N SER A 215 -4.10 -9.10 -0.84
CA SER A 215 -3.92 -10.17 0.16
C SER A 215 -4.96 -11.31 0.14
N MET A 216 -5.44 -11.74 -1.05
CA MET A 216 -6.31 -12.92 -1.27
C MET A 216 -5.70 -14.27 -0.80
N GLY A 217 -5.43 -14.39 0.49
CA GLY A 217 -4.93 -15.55 1.23
C GLY A 217 -4.22 -15.23 2.56
N LYS A 218 -3.92 -13.96 2.89
CA LYS A 218 -2.83 -13.60 3.82
C LYS A 218 -3.32 -12.75 4.97
N CYS A 219 -3.52 -13.38 6.12
CA CYS A 219 -4.21 -12.78 7.26
C CYS A 219 -3.58 -13.25 8.58
N LEU A 220 -3.59 -12.41 9.60
CA LEU A 220 -3.15 -12.73 10.95
C LEU A 220 -4.34 -12.69 11.92
N SER A 221 -4.35 -13.60 12.89
CA SER A 221 -5.36 -13.63 13.95
C SER A 221 -5.38 -12.33 14.73
N ARG A 222 -6.57 -11.84 15.06
CA ARG A 222 -6.80 -10.59 15.78
C ARG A 222 -6.04 -10.46 17.12
N ASP A 223 -5.77 -11.60 17.77
CA ASP A 223 -5.06 -11.70 19.05
C ASP A 223 -3.52 -11.54 18.88
N THR A 224 -3.04 -11.20 17.67
CA THR A 224 -1.62 -11.05 17.34
C THR A 224 -1.03 -9.76 17.88
N GLU A 225 0.06 -9.88 18.64
CA GLU A 225 0.78 -8.75 19.25
C GLU A 225 1.83 -8.17 18.29
N ILE A 226 1.87 -6.84 18.14
CA ILE A 226 2.87 -6.10 17.35
C ILE A 226 3.54 -5.05 18.24
N VAL A 227 4.86 -4.86 18.07
CA VAL A 227 5.61 -3.75 18.70
C VAL A 227 5.56 -2.51 17.82
N LEU A 228 5.27 -1.37 18.46
CA LEU A 228 5.29 -0.06 17.83
C LEU A 228 6.58 0.71 18.16
N ALA A 229 6.86 1.78 17.40
CA ALA A 229 8.06 2.61 17.54
C ALA A 229 8.28 3.24 18.93
N ASP A 230 7.22 3.46 19.71
CA ASP A 230 7.29 3.94 21.10
C ASP A 230 7.65 2.83 22.12
N GLY A 231 7.83 1.60 21.66
CA GLY A 231 8.06 0.42 22.48
C GLY A 231 6.81 -0.19 23.09
N SER A 232 5.61 0.36 22.86
CA SER A 232 4.36 -0.28 23.27
C SER A 232 4.12 -1.60 22.52
N ILE A 233 3.18 -2.39 23.02
CA ILE A 233 2.63 -3.56 22.33
C ILE A 233 1.13 -3.32 22.20
N GLN A 234 0.60 -3.48 20.99
CA GLN A 234 -0.83 -3.47 20.70
C GLN A 234 -1.20 -4.77 19.97
N THR A 235 -2.46 -5.19 20.09
CA THR A 235 -3.01 -6.24 19.25
C THR A 235 -3.30 -5.70 17.85
N LEU A 236 -3.44 -6.61 16.87
CA LEU A 236 -3.80 -6.23 15.52
C LEU A 236 -5.25 -5.68 15.43
N GLU A 237 -6.14 -6.13 16.32
CA GLU A 237 -7.49 -5.57 16.53
C GLU A 237 -7.43 -4.10 17.02
N GLU A 238 -6.58 -3.81 18.01
CA GLU A 238 -6.33 -2.44 18.51
C GLU A 238 -5.72 -1.53 17.44
N ILE A 239 -4.70 -2.03 16.71
CA ILE A 239 -4.04 -1.30 15.61
C ILE A 239 -5.03 -0.98 14.49
N TYR A 240 -5.91 -1.91 14.13
CA TYR A 240 -6.98 -1.68 13.17
C TYR A 240 -7.95 -0.59 13.65
N HIS A 241 -8.40 -0.63 14.90
CA HIS A 241 -9.31 0.41 15.42
C HIS A 241 -8.63 1.78 15.56
N ASN A 242 -7.34 1.82 15.86
CA ASN A 242 -6.56 3.06 15.98
C ASN A 242 -6.17 3.68 14.63
N GLN A 243 -6.17 2.91 13.53
CA GLN A 243 -5.73 3.30 12.18
C GLN A 243 -4.34 3.98 12.14
N ARG A 244 -3.49 3.69 13.13
CA ARG A 244 -2.16 4.29 13.30
C ARG A 244 -1.21 3.34 14.02
N ALA A 245 -0.26 2.80 13.26
CA ALA A 245 0.90 2.08 13.75
C ALA A 245 2.16 2.57 13.02
N GLU A 246 3.30 2.47 13.69
CA GLU A 246 4.62 2.56 13.09
C GLU A 246 5.37 1.31 13.57
N LEU A 247 5.64 0.40 12.64
CA LEU A 247 6.05 -0.97 12.93
C LEU A 247 7.34 -1.35 12.20
N LEU A 248 7.92 -2.48 12.59
CA LEU A 248 9.17 -2.97 12.01
C LEU A 248 8.92 -3.80 10.75
N THR A 249 9.65 -3.47 9.69
CA THR A 249 9.70 -4.18 8.42
C THR A 249 11.15 -4.61 8.14
N LEU A 250 11.33 -5.69 7.37
CA LEU A 250 12.64 -6.22 7.00
C LEU A 250 13.00 -5.74 5.58
N GLY A 251 14.04 -4.93 5.46
CA GLY A 251 14.56 -4.47 4.17
C GLY A 251 15.37 -5.54 3.44
N GLU A 252 15.69 -5.28 2.17
CA GLU A 252 16.47 -6.21 1.34
C GLU A 252 17.92 -6.41 1.82
N ASP A 253 18.45 -5.52 2.67
CA ASP A 253 19.75 -5.68 3.35
C ASP A 253 19.71 -6.66 4.55
N TRP A 254 18.55 -7.28 4.79
CA TRP A 254 18.25 -8.17 5.91
C TRP A 254 18.31 -7.51 7.31
N ARG A 255 18.05 -6.20 7.40
CA ARG A 255 17.88 -5.46 8.65
C ARG A 255 16.48 -4.91 8.83
N PHE A 256 16.13 -4.59 10.07
CA PHE A 256 14.83 -3.99 10.37
C PHE A 256 14.85 -2.45 10.34
N HIS A 257 13.84 -1.85 9.74
CA HIS A 257 13.55 -0.42 9.80
C HIS A 257 12.08 -0.15 10.12
N TRP A 258 11.73 1.12 10.35
CA TRP A 258 10.39 1.55 10.70
C TRP A 258 9.62 2.00 9.46
N THR A 259 8.40 1.49 9.31
CA THR A 259 7.47 1.85 8.23
C THR A 259 6.06 1.96 8.83
N GLN A 260 5.25 2.89 8.33
CA GLN A 260 3.84 2.99 8.68
C GLN A 260 2.99 2.20 7.66
N PRO A 261 2.04 1.35 8.09
CA PRO A 261 1.10 0.71 7.17
C PRO A 261 0.30 1.76 6.41
N SER A 262 0.21 1.61 5.08
CA SER A 262 -0.62 2.47 4.25
C SER A 262 -2.11 2.17 4.42
N VAL A 263 -2.47 0.92 4.77
CA VAL A 263 -3.87 0.55 5.02
C VAL A 263 -4.02 -0.61 6.02
N TYR A 264 -5.07 -0.54 6.86
CA TYR A 264 -5.38 -1.49 7.92
C TYR A 264 -6.64 -2.31 7.54
N VAL A 265 -6.52 -3.62 7.34
CA VAL A 265 -7.59 -4.51 6.85
C VAL A 265 -8.22 -5.29 8.00
N ASP A 266 -9.54 -5.25 8.12
CA ASP A 266 -10.33 -6.32 8.76
C ASP A 266 -10.78 -7.26 7.63
N ASP A 267 -10.47 -8.56 7.76
CA ASP A 267 -10.72 -9.58 6.74
C ASP A 267 -11.69 -10.66 7.27
N GLY A 268 -12.38 -10.37 8.38
CA GLY A 268 -13.47 -11.17 8.91
C GLY A 268 -13.04 -12.46 9.62
N VAL A 269 -13.97 -13.41 9.75
CA VAL A 269 -13.72 -14.69 10.44
C VAL A 269 -13.18 -15.74 9.47
N LYS A 270 -11.98 -16.30 9.75
CA LYS A 270 -11.29 -17.30 8.92
C LYS A 270 -10.62 -18.42 9.74
N PRO A 271 -10.33 -19.59 9.14
CA PRO A 271 -9.64 -20.70 9.78
C PRO A 271 -8.17 -20.36 10.03
N VAL A 272 -7.77 -20.45 11.29
CA VAL A 272 -6.47 -20.02 11.80
C VAL A 272 -5.68 -21.22 12.32
N PHE A 273 -4.36 -21.18 12.14
CA PHE A 273 -3.42 -22.21 12.56
C PHE A 273 -2.35 -21.58 13.46
N GLU A 274 -2.13 -22.14 14.67
CA GLU A 274 -1.00 -21.79 15.53
C GLU A 274 0.26 -22.45 14.96
N VAL A 275 1.18 -21.63 14.44
CA VAL A 275 2.54 -22.02 14.08
C VAL A 275 3.42 -21.78 15.30
N LYS A 276 4.07 -22.83 15.80
CA LYS A 276 4.89 -22.78 17.01
C LYS A 276 6.35 -23.09 16.69
N THR A 277 7.26 -22.27 17.20
CA THR A 277 8.71 -22.42 16.96
C THR A 277 9.44 -23.05 18.15
N ARG A 278 10.68 -23.48 17.94
CA ARG A 278 11.55 -24.16 18.90
C ARG A 278 12.18 -23.22 19.96
N THR A 279 12.21 -21.91 19.74
CA THR A 279 12.37 -20.92 20.82
C THR A 279 11.08 -20.73 21.62
N GLY A 280 9.95 -21.27 21.17
CA GLY A 280 8.65 -21.21 21.84
C GLY A 280 7.82 -19.97 21.47
N ARG A 281 8.21 -19.23 20.42
CA ARG A 281 7.34 -18.24 19.79
C ARG A 281 6.13 -18.93 19.16
N ARG A 282 5.06 -18.16 18.96
CA ARG A 282 3.92 -18.57 18.14
C ARG A 282 3.36 -17.42 17.35
N ILE A 283 2.77 -17.71 16.20
CA ILE A 283 1.83 -16.82 15.52
C ILE A 283 0.61 -17.63 15.09
N GLU A 284 -0.51 -16.95 14.92
CA GLU A 284 -1.77 -17.52 14.49
C GLU A 284 -2.17 -16.91 13.13
N THR A 285 -2.28 -17.73 12.09
CA THR A 285 -2.43 -17.24 10.71
C THR A 285 -3.19 -18.20 9.79
N THR A 286 -3.55 -17.75 8.58
CA THR A 286 -4.15 -18.56 7.51
C THR A 286 -3.12 -19.45 6.79
N LEU A 287 -3.57 -20.55 6.19
CA LEU A 287 -2.67 -21.49 5.48
C LEU A 287 -1.90 -20.87 4.30
N SER A 288 -2.47 -19.86 3.63
CA SER A 288 -1.85 -19.21 2.46
C SER A 288 -0.85 -18.12 2.85
N HIS A 289 -0.68 -17.83 4.14
CA HIS A 289 0.22 -16.81 4.64
C HIS A 289 1.69 -17.25 4.56
N PRO A 290 2.59 -16.45 3.98
CA PRO A 290 3.99 -16.84 3.78
C PRO A 290 4.90 -16.41 4.93
N PHE A 291 5.83 -17.30 5.27
CA PHE A 291 6.92 -17.06 6.20
C PHE A 291 8.25 -17.04 5.45
N LEU A 292 9.13 -16.11 5.80
CA LEU A 292 10.49 -16.10 5.27
C LEU A 292 11.27 -17.27 5.86
N THR A 293 11.85 -18.09 5.01
CA THR A 293 12.85 -19.13 5.33
C THR A 293 14.19 -18.72 4.69
N ILE A 294 15.31 -19.40 4.99
CA ILE A 294 16.51 -19.22 4.13
C ILE A 294 16.19 -19.63 2.69
N GLN A 295 15.19 -20.53 2.57
CA GLN A 295 14.46 -20.94 1.38
C GLN A 295 13.77 -19.83 0.59
N GLY A 296 13.56 -18.63 1.15
CA GLY A 296 12.60 -17.62 0.66
C GLY A 296 11.20 -17.69 1.34
N TRP A 297 10.22 -16.97 0.80
CA TRP A 297 8.87 -16.74 1.38
C TRP A 297 7.86 -17.88 1.15
N ARG A 298 7.97 -18.99 1.88
CA ARG A 298 7.10 -20.18 1.71
C ARG A 298 5.78 -20.05 2.49
N SER A 299 4.65 -20.41 1.88
CA SER A 299 3.32 -20.42 2.51
C SER A 299 3.19 -21.51 3.57
N LEU A 300 2.38 -21.28 4.62
CA LEU A 300 2.24 -22.22 5.74
C LEU A 300 1.79 -23.62 5.31
N GLN A 301 0.91 -23.73 4.30
CA GLN A 301 0.52 -25.02 3.69
C GLN A 301 1.71 -25.84 3.14
N ASN A 302 2.83 -25.20 2.78
CA ASN A 302 4.01 -25.84 2.20
C ASN A 302 5.12 -26.08 3.24
N LEU A 303 4.96 -25.56 4.46
CA LEU A 303 5.95 -25.64 5.53
C LEU A 303 5.69 -26.86 6.42
N THR A 304 6.75 -27.63 6.65
CA THR A 304 6.72 -28.84 7.48
C THR A 304 7.39 -28.62 8.84
N VAL A 305 6.98 -29.42 9.83
CA VAL A 305 7.60 -29.41 11.16
C VAL A 305 9.05 -29.90 11.06
N GLY A 306 9.99 -29.05 11.47
CA GLY A 306 11.43 -29.22 11.29
C GLY A 306 12.08 -28.17 10.37
N GLU A 307 11.31 -27.48 9.53
CA GLU A 307 11.82 -26.37 8.71
C GLU A 307 12.11 -25.11 9.55
N LYS A 308 12.88 -24.17 9.00
CA LYS A 308 13.30 -22.95 9.70
C LYS A 308 12.79 -21.66 9.05
N ILE A 309 12.13 -20.86 9.86
CA ILE A 309 11.60 -19.54 9.53
C ILE A 309 12.39 -18.41 10.19
N ALA A 310 12.27 -17.22 9.62
CA ALA A 310 12.84 -15.97 10.09
C ALA A 310 12.05 -15.45 11.29
N VAL A 311 12.78 -15.14 12.36
CA VAL A 311 12.27 -14.42 13.54
C VAL A 311 13.32 -13.37 13.93
N PRO A 312 12.98 -12.23 14.54
CA PRO A 312 13.97 -11.25 14.95
C PRO A 312 15.03 -11.84 15.90
N ARG A 313 16.29 -11.43 15.68
CA ARG A 313 17.46 -11.78 16.49
C ARG A 313 17.63 -10.82 17.67
N HIS A 314 17.30 -9.55 17.45
CA HIS A 314 17.13 -8.51 18.46
C HIS A 314 16.01 -7.57 18.00
N LEU A 315 15.39 -6.86 18.95
CA LEU A 315 14.37 -5.83 18.69
C LEU A 315 14.65 -4.62 19.58
N PRO A 316 15.57 -3.70 19.24
CA PRO A 316 16.18 -2.75 20.18
C PRO A 316 15.26 -1.58 20.60
N VAL A 317 13.96 -1.83 20.72
CA VAL A 317 12.87 -0.87 20.91
C VAL A 317 12.61 -0.64 22.40
N PHE A 318 12.92 0.56 22.87
CA PHE A 318 12.68 1.00 24.24
C PHE A 318 12.03 2.39 24.20
N GLY A 319 10.94 2.56 24.93
CA GLY A 319 10.24 3.84 24.99
C GLY A 319 10.98 4.89 25.81
N THR A 320 10.44 6.12 25.76
CA THR A 320 10.98 7.27 26.51
C THR A 320 10.42 7.39 27.92
N GLY A 321 9.48 6.52 28.32
CA GLY A 321 8.79 6.57 29.60
C GLY A 321 9.69 6.30 30.80
N GLU A 322 9.34 6.92 31.93
CA GLU A 322 10.08 6.81 33.18
C GLU A 322 9.13 6.87 34.37
N ILE A 323 9.26 5.92 35.30
CA ILE A 323 8.54 5.87 36.58
C ILE A 323 9.54 5.82 37.74
N PRO A 324 9.16 6.14 38.99
CA PRO A 324 10.09 6.06 40.12
C PRO A 324 10.73 4.67 40.25
N VAL A 325 12.04 4.63 40.56
CA VAL A 325 12.87 3.41 40.61
C VAL A 325 12.29 2.36 41.57
N GLU A 326 11.65 2.82 42.64
CA GLU A 326 10.98 2.02 43.66
C GLU A 326 9.74 1.33 43.09
N GLN A 327 9.00 2.00 42.21
CA GLN A 327 7.85 1.42 41.53
C GLN A 327 8.27 0.29 40.58
N VAL A 328 9.35 0.49 39.81
CA VAL A 328 9.94 -0.55 38.94
C VAL A 328 10.28 -1.81 39.74
N LYS A 329 10.95 -1.65 40.88
CA LYS A 329 11.29 -2.76 41.80
C LYS A 329 10.04 -3.46 42.33
N LEU A 330 9.05 -2.71 42.82
CA LEU A 330 7.83 -3.30 43.39
C LEU A 330 7.00 -4.07 42.35
N LEU A 331 6.87 -3.59 41.12
CA LEU A 331 6.15 -4.32 40.07
C LEU A 331 6.79 -5.68 39.83
N ALA A 332 8.11 -5.74 39.68
CA ALA A 332 8.83 -7.00 39.51
C ALA A 332 8.63 -7.96 40.70
N TYR A 333 8.75 -7.46 41.94
CA TYR A 333 8.53 -8.26 43.15
C TYR A 333 7.09 -8.75 43.33
N PHE A 334 6.09 -7.94 42.95
CA PHE A 334 4.69 -8.35 43.00
C PHE A 334 4.31 -9.33 41.87
N ILE A 335 4.97 -9.25 40.71
CA ILE A 335 4.75 -10.15 39.57
C ILE A 335 5.42 -11.51 39.81
N GLY A 336 6.58 -11.57 40.46
CA GLY A 336 7.18 -12.81 40.99
C GLY A 336 6.50 -13.34 42.26
N ASP A 337 7.23 -13.37 43.38
CA ASP A 337 6.81 -13.86 44.71
C ASP A 337 5.58 -13.14 45.36
N GLY A 338 4.96 -12.18 44.67
CA GLY A 338 3.80 -11.44 45.17
C GLY A 338 2.48 -12.22 45.15
N CYS A 339 1.71 -12.09 46.23
CA CYS A 339 0.32 -12.54 46.31
C CYS A 339 -0.62 -11.33 46.28
N LEU A 340 -1.41 -11.22 45.19
CA LEU A 340 -2.28 -10.07 44.90
C LEU A 340 -3.78 -10.39 44.99
N THR A 341 -4.15 -11.63 45.31
CA THR A 341 -5.55 -12.09 45.47
C THR A 341 -6.15 -11.75 46.85
N GLN A 342 -5.39 -11.09 47.72
CA GLN A 342 -5.74 -10.79 49.11
C GLN A 342 -6.04 -9.30 49.27
N ALA A 343 -6.84 -8.94 50.30
CA ALA A 343 -7.23 -7.55 50.57
C ALA A 343 -6.05 -6.60 50.89
N SER A 344 -4.86 -7.14 51.10
CA SER A 344 -3.59 -6.42 51.22
C SER A 344 -2.52 -7.21 50.46
N PRO A 345 -1.78 -6.58 49.51
CA PRO A 345 -0.68 -7.21 48.80
C PRO A 345 0.36 -7.82 49.74
N GLN A 346 0.84 -9.01 49.41
CA GLN A 346 1.82 -9.74 50.20
C GLN A 346 3.03 -10.11 49.34
N PHE A 347 4.20 -10.20 49.95
CA PHE A 347 5.45 -10.64 49.32
C PHE A 347 6.13 -11.68 50.22
N THR A 348 6.59 -12.80 49.65
CA THR A 348 7.19 -13.90 50.43
C THR A 348 8.49 -14.38 49.80
N ASN A 349 9.63 -14.05 50.39
CA ASN A 349 10.96 -14.43 49.89
C ASN A 349 11.88 -14.81 51.07
N THR A 350 12.94 -15.58 50.81
CA THR A 350 13.89 -16.07 51.83
C THR A 350 15.23 -15.31 51.89
N ASN A 351 15.57 -14.51 50.87
CA ASN A 351 16.85 -13.82 50.75
C ASN A 351 16.81 -12.45 51.45
N PRO A 352 17.63 -12.18 52.48
CA PRO A 352 17.61 -10.91 53.22
C PRO A 352 17.82 -9.66 52.34
N THR A 353 18.68 -9.74 51.31
CA THR A 353 18.96 -8.62 50.41
C THR A 353 17.72 -8.24 49.59
N ILE A 354 16.97 -9.23 49.13
CA ILE A 354 15.71 -9.03 48.40
C ILE A 354 14.62 -8.49 49.35
N GLN A 355 14.55 -9.00 50.58
CA GLN A 355 13.60 -8.53 51.59
C GLN A 355 13.79 -7.03 51.93
N GLU A 356 15.04 -6.58 52.10
CA GLU A 356 15.33 -5.19 52.46
C GLU A 356 15.16 -4.22 51.27
N ASP A 357 15.50 -4.62 50.03
CA ASP A 357 15.24 -3.81 48.83
C ASP A 357 13.73 -3.69 48.51
N PHE A 358 12.95 -4.76 48.69
CA PHE A 358 11.48 -4.72 48.64
C PHE A 358 10.91 -3.77 49.71
N LYS A 359 11.36 -3.94 50.97
CA LYS A 359 10.89 -3.15 52.12
C LYS A 359 11.21 -1.67 51.95
N THR A 360 12.40 -1.33 51.47
CA THR A 360 12.80 0.05 51.18
C THR A 360 11.89 0.66 50.12
N ALA A 361 11.68 -0.02 48.99
CA ALA A 361 10.81 0.46 47.92
C ALA A 361 9.33 0.58 48.35
N ALA A 362 8.82 -0.32 49.18
CA ALA A 362 7.44 -0.30 49.68
C ALA A 362 7.18 0.80 50.72
N LEU A 363 8.20 1.25 51.47
CA LEU A 363 8.08 2.35 52.44
C LEU A 363 8.10 3.74 51.80
N THR A 364 8.53 3.86 50.54
CA THR A 364 8.44 5.10 49.75
C THR A 364 6.99 5.52 49.45
N PHE A 365 6.04 4.59 49.53
CA PHE A 365 4.63 4.89 49.30
C PHE A 365 3.98 5.57 50.53
N PRO A 366 3.27 6.71 50.35
CA PRO A 366 2.68 7.44 51.45
C PRO A 366 1.54 6.65 52.12
N GLY A 367 1.51 6.68 53.46
CA GLY A 367 0.48 6.01 54.27
C GLY A 367 0.64 4.49 54.41
N VAL A 368 1.76 3.91 53.98
CA VAL A 368 2.02 2.46 54.01
C VAL A 368 2.88 2.05 55.21
N LYS A 369 2.54 0.89 55.78
CA LYS A 369 3.32 0.18 56.80
C LYS A 369 3.41 -1.29 56.47
N ILE A 370 4.59 -1.86 56.66
CA ILE A 370 4.87 -3.26 56.39
C ILE A 370 4.70 -4.05 57.67
N ARG A 371 3.77 -5.00 57.68
CA ARG A 371 3.59 -5.97 58.77
C ARG A 371 4.32 -7.27 58.43
N PHE A 372 5.14 -7.74 59.36
CA PHE A 372 5.95 -8.96 59.22
C PHE A 372 5.26 -10.16 59.87
N SER A 373 5.34 -11.34 59.24
CA SER A 373 4.93 -12.61 59.83
C SER A 373 6.02 -13.67 59.64
N ASN A 374 6.52 -14.23 60.74
CA ASN A 374 7.53 -15.28 60.76
C ASN A 374 6.92 -16.57 61.34
N SER A 375 6.90 -17.64 60.55
CA SER A 375 6.33 -18.94 60.91
C SER A 375 7.24 -19.78 61.82
N LYS A 376 7.97 -19.16 62.75
CA LYS A 376 8.98 -19.77 63.63
C LYS A 376 9.88 -20.79 62.90
N GLY A 377 10.43 -20.38 61.76
CA GLY A 377 11.33 -21.21 60.92
C GLY A 377 10.68 -22.29 60.07
N LYS A 378 9.36 -22.51 60.13
CA LYS A 378 8.67 -23.56 59.32
C LYS A 378 8.31 -23.14 57.88
N ARG A 379 8.35 -21.84 57.57
CA ARG A 379 8.08 -21.25 56.24
C ARG A 379 8.90 -19.97 56.06
N ALA A 380 9.04 -19.53 54.81
CA ALA A 380 9.62 -18.24 54.45
C ALA A 380 8.88 -17.06 55.14
N ALA A 381 9.55 -15.91 55.24
CA ALA A 381 8.97 -14.71 55.82
C ALA A 381 8.00 -14.04 54.83
N THR A 382 6.80 -13.70 55.31
CA THR A 382 5.79 -12.97 54.53
C THR A 382 5.65 -11.54 55.04
N PHE A 383 5.77 -10.60 54.11
CA PHE A 383 5.61 -9.17 54.31
C PHE A 383 4.22 -8.77 53.77
N TYR A 384 3.43 -8.11 54.61
CA TYR A 384 2.10 -7.63 54.30
C TYR A 384 2.15 -6.11 54.16
N VAL A 385 1.79 -5.60 52.98
CA VAL A 385 1.71 -4.16 52.73
C VAL A 385 0.34 -3.67 53.22
N THR A 386 0.33 -2.84 54.26
CA THR A 386 -0.88 -2.43 54.99
C THR A 386 -0.96 -0.92 55.15
N SER A 387 -2.16 -0.37 55.33
CA SER A 387 -2.34 1.07 55.65
C SER A 387 -1.82 1.36 57.07
N ASP A 388 -1.02 2.41 57.26
CA ASP A 388 -0.57 2.82 58.60
C ASP A 388 -1.66 3.60 59.34
N LEU A 389 -2.55 2.88 60.01
CA LEU A 389 -3.74 3.44 60.66
C LEU A 389 -3.43 4.53 61.69
N GLU A 390 -2.28 4.49 62.38
CA GLU A 390 -1.90 5.55 63.32
C GLU A 390 -1.43 6.82 62.62
N LYS A 391 -0.63 6.69 61.55
CA LYS A 391 -0.25 7.86 60.71
C LYS A 391 -1.49 8.46 60.04
N LEU A 392 -2.37 7.64 59.50
CA LEU A 392 -3.63 8.05 58.87
C LEU A 392 -4.53 8.82 59.87
N LYS A 393 -4.58 8.36 61.13
CA LYS A 393 -5.29 9.06 62.23
C LYS A 393 -4.66 10.40 62.59
N ALA A 394 -3.32 10.51 62.56
CA ALA A 394 -2.62 11.79 62.76
C ALA A 394 -2.87 12.78 61.61
N GLU A 395 -2.77 12.33 60.36
CA GLU A 395 -3.08 13.14 59.16
C GLU A 395 -4.53 13.65 59.18
N ARG A 396 -5.49 12.84 59.62
CA ARG A 396 -6.88 13.28 59.85
C ARG A 396 -7.03 14.33 60.94
N GLN A 397 -6.22 14.26 62.00
CA GLN A 397 -6.26 15.26 63.07
C GLN A 397 -5.76 16.60 62.54
N ILE A 398 -4.66 16.61 61.76
CA ILE A 398 -4.13 17.79 61.07
C ILE A 398 -5.18 18.38 60.12
N PHE A 399 -5.80 17.56 59.27
CA PHE A 399 -6.92 17.98 58.41
C PHE A 399 -8.08 18.56 59.22
N ALA A 400 -8.49 17.91 60.31
CA ALA A 400 -9.60 18.36 61.15
C ALA A 400 -9.29 19.64 61.94
N GLU A 401 -8.03 19.99 62.14
CA GLU A 401 -7.60 21.24 62.77
C GLU A 401 -7.51 22.37 61.75
N LYS A 402 -6.89 22.13 60.58
CA LYS A 402 -6.89 23.08 59.46
C LYS A 402 -8.29 23.37 58.92
N PHE A 403 -9.15 22.37 58.81
CA PHE A 403 -10.56 22.53 58.41
C PHE A 403 -11.33 23.41 59.40
N LYS A 404 -11.14 23.25 60.73
CA LYS A 404 -11.70 24.17 61.73
C LYS A 404 -11.15 25.59 61.59
N PHE A 405 -9.87 25.75 61.27
CA PHE A 405 -9.24 27.05 61.09
C PHE A 405 -9.87 27.81 59.92
N TYR A 406 -9.92 27.20 58.73
CA TYR A 406 -10.53 27.84 57.56
C TYR A 406 -12.04 28.08 57.71
N LEU A 407 -12.79 27.16 58.34
CA LEU A 407 -14.22 27.41 58.63
C LEU A 407 -14.46 28.61 59.56
N LYS A 408 -13.55 28.87 60.52
CA LYS A 408 -13.60 30.10 61.32
C LYS A 408 -13.24 31.34 60.49
N GLN A 409 -12.25 31.23 59.61
CA GLN A 409 -11.80 32.34 58.76
C GLN A 409 -12.87 32.81 57.77
N PHE A 410 -13.63 31.87 57.17
CA PHE A 410 -14.73 32.17 56.25
C PHE A 410 -16.12 32.22 56.92
N ASN A 411 -16.18 32.04 58.25
CA ASN A 411 -17.38 32.18 59.09
C ASN A 411 -18.61 31.34 58.66
N TYR A 412 -18.38 30.19 58.01
CA TYR A 412 -19.46 29.27 57.61
C TYR A 412 -20.02 28.49 58.82
N SER A 413 -21.34 28.39 58.92
CA SER A 413 -22.00 27.49 59.87
C SER A 413 -22.02 26.04 59.34
N ASP A 414 -22.00 25.06 60.24
CA ASP A 414 -21.98 23.64 59.87
C ASP A 414 -23.22 23.23 59.03
N CYS A 415 -24.35 23.91 59.21
CA CYS A 415 -25.56 23.68 58.41
C CYS A 415 -25.49 24.35 57.03
N ALA A 416 -25.01 25.59 56.93
CA ALA A 416 -24.85 26.27 55.64
C ALA A 416 -23.83 25.56 54.76
N LEU A 417 -22.70 25.15 55.33
CA LEU A 417 -21.68 24.36 54.63
C LEU A 417 -22.22 23.01 54.16
N ALA A 418 -22.98 22.31 55.01
CA ALA A 418 -23.62 21.05 54.66
C ALA A 418 -24.60 21.19 53.48
N GLN A 419 -25.39 22.27 53.48
CA GLN A 419 -26.35 22.57 52.42
C GLN A 419 -25.66 22.90 51.08
N ILE A 420 -24.57 23.67 51.08
CA ILE A 420 -23.83 24.01 49.84
C ILE A 420 -23.05 22.80 49.29
N LEU A 421 -22.58 21.90 50.16
CA LEU A 421 -21.86 20.68 49.77
C LEU A 421 -22.75 19.45 49.56
N GLU A 422 -24.07 19.59 49.66
CA GLU A 422 -25.08 18.51 49.48
C GLU A 422 -24.86 17.29 50.42
N VAL A 423 -24.39 17.54 51.65
CA VAL A 423 -24.13 16.51 52.69
C VAL A 423 -24.96 16.76 53.95
N SER A 424 -25.01 15.77 54.86
CA SER A 424 -25.64 15.98 56.17
C SER A 424 -24.74 16.79 57.12
N PRO A 425 -25.30 17.65 58.00
CA PRO A 425 -24.51 18.39 59.00
C PRO A 425 -23.72 17.49 59.96
N ALA A 426 -24.21 16.26 60.21
CA ALA A 426 -23.49 15.25 60.98
C ALA A 426 -22.16 14.85 60.32
N LEU A 427 -22.07 14.85 58.99
CA LEU A 427 -20.85 14.55 58.24
C LEU A 427 -19.79 15.64 58.45
N ILE A 428 -20.19 16.92 58.43
CA ILE A 428 -19.32 18.07 58.75
C ILE A 428 -18.78 17.96 60.17
N ALA A 429 -19.63 17.61 61.14
CA ALA A 429 -19.22 17.40 62.53
C ALA A 429 -18.20 16.24 62.69
N LEU A 430 -18.33 15.16 61.90
CA LEU A 430 -17.39 14.04 61.90
C LEU A 430 -16.04 14.39 61.25
N TRP A 431 -16.02 15.22 60.20
CA TRP A 431 -14.79 15.78 59.62
C TRP A 431 -14.07 16.69 60.62
N LYS A 432 -14.81 17.59 61.29
CA LYS A 432 -14.27 18.44 62.37
C LYS A 432 -13.77 17.62 63.57
N GLN A 433 -14.14 16.35 63.71
CA GLN A 433 -13.65 15.44 64.74
C GLN A 433 -12.54 14.49 64.25
N GLY A 434 -12.05 14.62 63.01
CA GLY A 434 -11.03 13.72 62.43
C GLY A 434 -11.49 12.27 62.27
N LYS A 435 -12.78 11.98 62.45
CA LYS A 435 -13.31 10.61 62.44
C LYS A 435 -13.39 10.05 61.02
N CYS A 436 -13.79 10.88 60.06
CA CYS A 436 -13.76 10.57 58.63
C CYS A 436 -13.34 11.81 57.81
N ALA A 437 -13.23 11.64 56.50
CA ALA A 437 -12.93 12.67 55.52
C ALA A 437 -13.89 12.55 54.32
N PRO A 438 -14.10 13.61 53.52
CA PRO A 438 -14.95 13.60 52.34
C PRO A 438 -14.51 12.58 51.25
N ASN A 439 -15.34 12.45 50.20
CA ASN A 439 -14.91 11.84 48.93
C ASN A 439 -14.13 12.87 48.08
N ILE A 440 -13.64 12.48 46.90
CA ILE A 440 -12.81 13.37 46.07
C ILE A 440 -13.60 14.56 45.52
N GLU A 441 -14.82 14.34 45.02
CA GLU A 441 -15.67 15.40 44.47
C GLU A 441 -16.03 16.46 45.51
N ILE A 442 -16.47 16.02 46.70
CA ILE A 442 -16.85 16.90 47.81
C ILE A 442 -15.62 17.59 48.41
N PHE A 443 -14.44 16.95 48.40
CA PHE A 443 -13.19 17.60 48.81
C PHE A 443 -12.76 18.69 47.80
N THR A 444 -12.87 18.44 46.49
CA THR A 444 -12.60 19.45 45.46
C THR A 444 -13.58 20.63 45.57
N LYS A 445 -14.90 20.36 45.70
CA LYS A 445 -15.93 21.36 45.99
C LYS A 445 -15.60 22.17 47.26
N LEU A 446 -15.09 21.51 48.31
CA LEU A 446 -14.69 22.16 49.57
C LEU A 446 -13.43 23.04 49.43
N CYS A 447 -12.39 22.58 48.73
CA CYS A 447 -11.19 23.37 48.43
C CYS A 447 -11.53 24.62 47.60
N GLN A 448 -12.42 24.48 46.61
CA GLN A 448 -12.95 25.60 45.83
C GLN A 448 -13.75 26.59 46.70
N LEU A 449 -14.68 26.10 47.52
CA LEU A 449 -15.54 26.91 48.40
C LEU A 449 -14.76 27.67 49.47
N LEU A 450 -13.67 27.10 49.98
CA LEU A 450 -12.76 27.76 50.92
C LEU A 450 -11.66 28.58 50.22
N ASN A 451 -11.50 28.47 48.90
CA ASN A 451 -10.37 29.03 48.14
C ASN A 451 -8.99 28.65 48.73
N VAL A 452 -8.79 27.34 48.96
CA VAL A 452 -7.63 26.75 49.65
C VAL A 452 -7.10 25.55 48.85
N SER A 453 -5.78 25.38 48.74
CA SER A 453 -5.17 24.26 47.99
C SER A 453 -5.41 22.90 48.65
N VAL A 454 -5.14 21.82 47.91
CA VAL A 454 -5.25 20.44 48.43
C VAL A 454 -4.26 20.21 49.56
N GLU A 455 -3.04 20.73 49.39
CA GLU A 455 -1.90 20.64 50.28
C GLU A 455 -2.09 21.53 51.52
N ASP A 456 -2.69 22.70 51.35
CA ASP A 456 -3.08 23.56 52.46
C ASP A 456 -4.13 22.89 53.34
N LEU A 457 -5.16 22.24 52.78
CA LEU A 457 -6.20 21.61 53.60
C LEU A 457 -5.79 20.23 54.14
N ALA A 458 -5.01 19.46 53.37
CA ALA A 458 -4.52 18.14 53.71
C ALA A 458 -3.04 17.96 53.27
N PRO A 459 -2.05 18.21 54.15
CA PRO A 459 -0.62 18.24 53.77
C PRO A 459 -0.06 16.94 53.17
N GLY A 460 -0.59 15.77 53.56
CA GLY A 460 -0.24 14.49 52.93
C GLY A 460 -1.01 14.17 51.64
N GLY A 461 -1.87 15.07 51.17
CA GLY A 461 -2.85 14.86 50.10
C GLY A 461 -4.07 14.05 50.54
N LEU A 462 -5.19 14.16 49.81
CA LEU A 462 -6.47 13.52 50.16
C LEU A 462 -6.38 11.99 50.42
N ALA A 463 -5.41 11.31 49.81
CA ALA A 463 -5.20 9.88 50.00
C ALA A 463 -4.84 9.49 51.45
N THR A 464 -4.16 10.36 52.21
CA THR A 464 -3.72 10.05 53.59
C THR A 464 -4.81 10.20 54.65
N ILE A 465 -6.01 10.69 54.31
CA ILE A 465 -7.07 10.99 55.29
C ILE A 465 -8.36 10.17 55.18
N ARG A 466 -8.54 9.29 54.18
CA ARG A 466 -9.78 8.49 54.01
C ARG A 466 -9.74 7.13 54.75
N TRP A 467 -10.90 6.52 55.04
CA TRP A 467 -10.99 5.29 55.89
C TRP A 467 -11.26 3.99 55.11
N GLN A 468 -12.01 4.08 54.02
CA GLN A 468 -12.27 2.96 53.11
C GLN A 468 -11.21 2.80 52.01
N SER A 469 -10.15 3.61 52.04
CA SER A 469 -9.03 3.48 51.12
C SER A 469 -8.28 2.18 51.40
N GLN A 470 -8.35 1.27 50.43
CA GLN A 470 -7.25 0.37 50.12
C GLN A 470 -5.93 1.16 50.15
N ASN A 471 -4.84 0.57 50.65
CA ASN A 471 -3.57 1.30 50.77
C ASN A 471 -3.08 1.80 49.39
N THR A 472 -2.18 2.78 49.38
CA THR A 472 -1.74 3.45 48.14
C THR A 472 -1.09 2.49 47.13
N VAL A 473 -0.35 1.48 47.59
CA VAL A 473 0.18 0.38 46.75
C VAL A 473 -0.96 -0.47 46.18
N THR A 474 -1.98 -0.82 46.97
CA THR A 474 -3.17 -1.57 46.51
C THR A 474 -3.97 -0.80 45.45
N LEU A 475 -4.16 0.51 45.63
CA LEU A 475 -4.85 1.37 44.66
C LEU A 475 -4.04 1.48 43.36
N TRP A 476 -2.73 1.64 43.45
CA TRP A 476 -1.83 1.70 42.31
C TRP A 476 -1.76 0.37 41.54
N LEU A 477 -1.65 -0.77 42.23
CA LEU A 477 -1.76 -2.11 41.63
C LEU A 477 -3.15 -2.37 41.02
N LYS A 478 -4.20 -1.71 41.51
CA LYS A 478 -5.54 -1.76 40.89
C LYS A 478 -5.60 -0.92 39.60
N SER A 479 -4.98 0.26 39.56
CA SER A 479 -4.89 1.07 38.32
C SER A 479 -4.03 0.44 37.22
N LEU A 480 -3.14 -0.49 37.58
CA LEU A 480 -2.33 -1.28 36.64
C LEU A 480 -2.93 -2.66 36.32
N ASP A 481 -4.19 -2.92 36.69
CA ASP A 481 -4.88 -4.20 36.52
C ASP A 481 -4.07 -5.41 37.06
N LEU A 482 -3.32 -5.25 38.15
CA LEU A 482 -2.57 -6.35 38.79
C LEU A 482 -3.28 -6.91 40.03
N LEU A 483 -4.09 -6.10 40.71
CA LEU A 483 -4.79 -6.52 41.92
C LEU A 483 -5.87 -7.57 41.62
N GLY A 484 -5.93 -8.64 42.40
CA GLY A 484 -6.89 -9.74 42.23
C GLY A 484 -6.44 -10.85 41.27
N LYS A 485 -5.42 -10.60 40.42
CA LYS A 485 -4.92 -11.63 39.49
C LYS A 485 -4.27 -12.81 40.23
N SER A 486 -4.65 -14.01 39.83
CA SER A 486 -3.99 -15.26 40.23
C SER A 486 -2.62 -15.40 39.57
N ALA A 487 -1.75 -16.29 40.08
CA ALA A 487 -0.45 -16.58 39.48
C ALA A 487 -0.53 -17.02 38.00
N HIS A 488 -1.65 -17.61 37.58
CA HIS A 488 -1.88 -18.02 36.18
C HIS A 488 -2.27 -16.86 35.26
N ASN A 489 -2.83 -15.78 35.81
CA ASN A 489 -3.36 -14.64 35.07
C ASN A 489 -2.43 -13.42 35.13
N LYS A 490 -1.28 -13.51 35.81
CA LYS A 490 -0.28 -12.43 35.85
C LYS A 490 0.24 -12.13 34.44
N ASN A 491 0.38 -10.86 34.14
CA ASN A 491 1.00 -10.31 32.93
C ASN A 491 1.90 -9.12 33.33
N ILE A 492 2.74 -8.66 32.40
CA ILE A 492 3.52 -7.44 32.56
C ILE A 492 2.60 -6.24 32.23
N PRO A 493 2.51 -5.20 33.09
CA PRO A 493 1.75 -3.99 32.80
C PRO A 493 2.27 -3.24 31.57
N ALA A 494 1.38 -2.69 30.74
CA ALA A 494 1.70 -1.99 29.49
C ALA A 494 2.81 -0.93 29.66
N VAL A 495 2.78 -0.17 30.76
CA VAL A 495 3.76 0.88 31.08
C VAL A 495 5.22 0.40 31.05
N ILE A 496 5.50 -0.88 31.38
CA ILE A 496 6.86 -1.44 31.39
C ILE A 496 7.47 -1.49 29.98
N PHE A 497 6.67 -1.77 28.95
CA PHE A 497 7.15 -1.88 27.57
C PHE A 497 7.56 -0.51 26.99
N THR A 498 6.91 0.56 27.45
CA THR A 498 7.22 1.96 27.08
C THR A 498 8.34 2.59 27.93
N LEU A 499 8.99 1.87 28.85
CA LEU A 499 10.06 2.44 29.68
C LEU A 499 11.42 2.49 28.97
N LYS A 500 12.25 3.45 29.40
CA LYS A 500 13.68 3.52 29.08
C LYS A 500 14.40 2.21 29.41
N LYS A 501 15.35 1.82 28.55
CA LYS A 501 16.14 0.57 28.64
C LYS A 501 16.68 0.24 30.04
N SER A 502 17.17 1.25 30.78
CA SER A 502 17.68 1.09 32.15
C SER A 502 16.63 0.63 33.15
N GLN A 503 15.38 1.07 33.00
CA GLN A 503 14.27 0.66 33.89
C GLN A 503 13.74 -0.73 33.51
N VAL A 504 13.69 -1.07 32.21
CA VAL A 504 13.36 -2.44 31.77
C VAL A 504 14.41 -3.44 32.28
N ALA A 505 15.69 -3.07 32.25
CA ALA A 505 16.78 -3.87 32.83
C ALA A 505 16.61 -4.07 34.34
N LEU A 506 16.29 -3.00 35.09
CA LEU A 506 16.03 -3.08 36.52
C LEU A 506 14.82 -3.98 36.84
N PHE A 507 13.74 -3.86 36.06
CA PHE A 507 12.55 -4.71 36.19
C PHE A 507 12.91 -6.19 36.01
N LEU A 508 13.63 -6.54 34.94
CA LEU A 508 14.07 -7.91 34.68
C LEU A 508 15.03 -8.41 35.76
N ASN A 509 15.99 -7.60 36.22
CA ASN A 509 16.91 -7.94 37.31
C ASN A 509 16.17 -8.36 38.59
N ARG A 510 15.13 -7.62 38.97
CA ARG A 510 14.31 -7.92 40.16
C ARG A 510 13.35 -9.09 39.94
N LEU A 511 12.82 -9.26 38.73
CA LEU A 511 11.95 -10.40 38.40
C LEU A 511 12.73 -11.72 38.42
N PHE A 512 13.95 -11.76 37.86
CA PHE A 512 14.85 -12.90 37.98
C PHE A 512 15.38 -13.12 39.40
N ALA A 513 15.37 -12.10 40.27
CA ALA A 513 15.73 -12.26 41.69
C ALA A 513 14.72 -13.14 42.44
N THR A 514 13.45 -13.15 42.02
CA THR A 514 12.41 -14.10 42.47
C THR A 514 12.58 -15.47 41.79
N ASP A 515 11.73 -15.83 40.81
CA ASP A 515 11.64 -17.17 40.19
C ASP A 515 12.78 -17.52 39.20
N GLY A 516 13.78 -16.63 39.02
CA GLY A 516 14.93 -16.89 38.15
C GLY A 516 16.01 -17.78 38.80
N TRP A 517 16.89 -18.34 37.97
CA TRP A 517 18.09 -19.05 38.43
C TRP A 517 19.29 -18.82 37.50
N ALA A 518 20.48 -19.05 38.04
CA ALA A 518 21.74 -19.11 37.32
C ALA A 518 22.48 -20.37 37.80
N THR A 519 22.95 -21.22 36.87
CA THR A 519 23.64 -22.47 37.20
C THR A 519 24.64 -22.88 36.12
N VAL A 520 25.57 -23.75 36.48
CA VAL A 520 26.44 -24.48 35.55
C VAL A 520 26.14 -25.96 35.75
N LEU A 521 25.67 -26.62 34.70
CA LEU A 521 25.30 -28.04 34.73
C LEU A 521 26.54 -28.93 34.87
N LYS A 522 26.36 -30.19 35.29
CA LYS A 522 27.44 -31.19 35.35
C LYS A 522 28.15 -31.44 34.00
N SER A 523 27.49 -31.10 32.89
CA SER A 523 28.05 -31.10 31.53
C SER A 523 28.95 -29.89 31.22
N GLY A 524 29.18 -29.00 32.20
CA GLY A 524 29.85 -27.71 32.04
C GLY A 524 29.08 -26.69 31.20
N GLN A 525 27.79 -26.91 30.95
CA GLN A 525 26.93 -25.95 30.25
C GLN A 525 26.38 -24.92 31.25
N SER A 526 26.71 -23.64 31.04
CA SER A 526 26.10 -22.52 31.74
C SER A 526 24.65 -22.31 31.31
N GLN A 527 23.79 -21.93 32.25
CA GLN A 527 22.39 -21.63 32.01
C GLN A 527 21.87 -20.57 33.00
N VAL A 528 21.20 -19.55 32.47
CA VAL A 528 20.27 -18.70 33.21
C VAL A 528 18.85 -19.09 32.80
N GLY A 529 17.87 -18.95 33.69
CA GLY A 529 16.47 -19.19 33.35
C GLY A 529 15.49 -18.55 34.31
N TYR A 530 14.21 -18.64 33.95
CA TYR A 530 13.07 -18.10 34.70
C TYR A 530 11.86 -19.02 34.52
N ALA A 531 11.05 -19.20 35.56
CA ALA A 531 9.85 -20.03 35.50
C ALA A 531 8.61 -19.25 35.92
N SER A 532 7.48 -19.56 35.30
CA SER A 532 6.17 -19.02 35.66
C SER A 532 5.07 -20.06 35.49
N VAL A 533 3.90 -19.80 36.09
CA VAL A 533 2.66 -20.55 35.84
C VAL A 533 1.66 -19.74 34.99
N SER A 534 2.10 -18.62 34.42
CA SER A 534 1.43 -17.85 33.37
C SER A 534 2.23 -17.96 32.06
N GLU A 535 1.58 -18.41 30.98
CA GLU A 535 2.19 -18.44 29.64
C GLU A 535 2.44 -17.01 29.13
N THR A 536 1.48 -16.11 29.33
CA THR A 536 1.55 -14.71 28.90
C THR A 536 2.73 -14.00 29.54
N LEU A 537 2.94 -14.14 30.85
CA LEU A 537 4.10 -13.58 31.54
C LEU A 537 5.41 -14.15 31.01
N ALA A 538 5.47 -15.46 30.73
CA ALA A 538 6.68 -16.10 30.20
C ALA A 538 7.00 -15.61 28.77
N ARG A 539 6.00 -15.47 27.88
CA ARG A 539 6.17 -14.84 26.56
C ARG A 539 6.57 -13.37 26.65
N GLN A 540 5.95 -12.60 27.53
CA GLN A 540 6.26 -11.18 27.69
C GLN A 540 7.69 -10.96 28.25
N VAL A 541 8.16 -11.81 29.16
CA VAL A 541 9.58 -11.80 29.60
C VAL A 541 10.51 -12.24 28.46
N GLN A 542 10.14 -13.23 27.63
CA GLN A 542 10.91 -13.62 26.44
C GLN A 542 11.07 -12.44 25.46
N HIS A 543 9.98 -11.73 25.19
CA HIS A 543 9.98 -10.57 24.31
C HIS A 543 10.79 -9.40 24.91
N LEU A 544 10.68 -9.10 26.21
CA LEU A 544 11.54 -8.09 26.85
C LEU A 544 13.02 -8.47 26.79
N LEU A 545 13.39 -9.74 26.89
CA LEU A 545 14.77 -10.22 26.72
C LEU A 545 15.26 -10.05 25.27
N LEU A 546 14.40 -10.32 24.28
CA LEU A 546 14.68 -10.10 22.86
C LEU A 546 15.02 -8.63 22.56
N ARG A 547 14.46 -7.67 23.32
CA ARG A 547 14.81 -6.25 23.19
C ARG A 547 16.24 -5.90 23.59
N PHE A 548 16.88 -6.72 24.41
CA PHE A 548 18.32 -6.63 24.70
C PHE A 548 19.18 -7.45 23.72
N GLY A 549 18.58 -8.19 22.78
CA GLY A 549 19.27 -9.17 21.93
C GLY A 549 19.54 -10.51 22.63
N ILE A 550 18.80 -10.82 23.70
CA ILE A 550 18.99 -12.05 24.50
C ILE A 550 18.01 -13.12 24.01
N ILE A 551 18.52 -14.18 23.39
CA ILE A 551 17.69 -15.24 22.80
C ILE A 551 17.36 -16.30 23.85
N ALA A 552 16.19 -16.17 24.48
CA ALA A 552 15.65 -17.15 25.41
C ALA A 552 14.77 -18.20 24.70
N ARG A 553 14.84 -19.46 25.15
CA ARG A 553 13.93 -20.54 24.71
C ARG A 553 12.86 -20.82 25.77
N LEU A 554 11.60 -20.59 25.42
CA LEU A 554 10.42 -20.94 26.19
C LEU A 554 10.06 -22.42 26.02
N LYS A 555 9.75 -23.11 27.13
CA LYS A 555 9.35 -24.52 27.17
C LYS A 555 8.18 -24.71 28.13
N ALA A 556 7.14 -25.41 27.68
CA ALA A 556 6.16 -25.99 28.59
C ALA A 556 6.79 -27.16 29.39
N ARG A 557 6.46 -27.25 30.68
CA ARG A 557 6.83 -28.34 31.59
C ARG A 557 5.62 -28.76 32.41
N SER A 558 5.59 -30.04 32.77
CA SER A 558 4.57 -30.59 33.67
C SER A 558 5.16 -30.74 35.07
N VAL A 559 4.75 -29.90 36.01
CA VAL A 559 5.25 -29.88 37.39
C VAL A 559 4.25 -30.59 38.29
N ARG A 560 4.70 -31.52 39.14
CA ARG A 560 3.84 -32.13 40.16
C ARG A 560 3.62 -31.13 41.30
N TYR A 561 2.37 -30.79 41.55
CA TYR A 561 1.94 -29.96 42.67
C TYR A 561 0.87 -30.72 43.45
N GLN A 562 1.21 -31.17 44.67
CA GLN A 562 0.45 -32.18 45.40
C GLN A 562 0.32 -33.46 44.55
N ASP A 563 -0.88 -34.02 44.39
CA ASP A 563 -1.10 -35.24 43.61
C ASP A 563 -1.50 -34.98 42.15
N HIS A 564 -1.60 -33.71 41.74
CA HIS A 564 -1.89 -33.33 40.37
C HIS A 564 -0.63 -32.83 39.64
N ARG A 565 -0.57 -33.10 38.33
CA ARG A 565 0.39 -32.44 37.42
C ARG A 565 -0.25 -31.14 36.93
N ARG A 566 0.53 -30.04 36.92
CA ARG A 566 0.11 -28.73 36.42
C ARG A 566 1.08 -28.24 35.33
N PRO A 567 0.62 -27.49 34.31
CA PRO A 567 1.50 -26.83 33.37
C PRO A 567 2.28 -25.69 34.08
N ALA A 568 3.53 -25.54 33.69
CA ALA A 568 4.39 -24.40 34.01
C ALA A 568 5.28 -24.09 32.79
N TRP A 569 5.75 -22.86 32.70
CA TRP A 569 6.50 -22.35 31.56
C TRP A 569 7.88 -21.92 32.01
N GLN A 570 8.91 -22.43 31.34
CA GLN A 570 10.32 -22.20 31.67
C GLN A 570 11.04 -21.55 30.50
N LEU A 571 11.63 -20.38 30.75
CA LEU A 571 12.61 -19.73 29.90
C LEU A 571 14.00 -20.28 30.22
N ASP A 572 14.73 -20.70 29.18
CA ASP A 572 16.12 -21.12 29.24
C ASP A 572 16.99 -20.20 28.36
N ILE A 573 17.96 -19.50 28.97
CA ILE A 573 19.03 -18.75 28.28
C ILE A 573 20.30 -19.59 28.38
N THR A 574 20.81 -20.07 27.24
CA THR A 574 21.96 -21.00 27.16
C THR A 574 23.01 -20.63 26.13
N ASP A 575 22.76 -19.60 25.32
CA ASP A 575 23.70 -19.07 24.34
C ASP A 575 24.77 -18.19 25.02
N SER A 576 26.02 -18.20 24.54
CA SER A 576 27.12 -17.49 25.20
C SER A 576 26.95 -15.99 25.17
N ASP A 577 26.46 -15.45 24.06
CA ASP A 577 26.42 -14.00 23.83
C ASP A 577 25.19 -13.42 24.52
N SER A 578 24.06 -14.12 24.43
CA SER A 578 22.85 -13.89 25.22
C SER A 578 23.13 -13.92 26.73
N LEU A 579 23.96 -14.86 27.22
CA LEU A 579 24.38 -14.92 28.62
C LEU A 579 25.29 -13.75 29.01
N GLN A 580 26.22 -13.35 28.14
CA GLN A 580 27.11 -12.21 28.39
C GLN A 580 26.31 -10.90 28.46
N ILE A 581 25.46 -10.64 27.47
CA ILE A 581 24.53 -9.49 27.44
C ILE A 581 23.64 -9.48 28.69
N PHE A 582 23.10 -10.63 29.10
CA PHE A 582 22.30 -10.73 30.31
C PHE A 582 23.10 -10.39 31.58
N MET A 583 24.35 -10.84 31.71
CA MET A 583 25.21 -10.49 32.86
C MET A 583 25.57 -9.00 32.89
N ASP A 584 25.93 -8.42 31.73
CA ASP A 584 26.43 -7.06 31.63
C ASP A 584 25.33 -5.98 31.70
N GLN A 585 24.12 -6.28 31.19
CA GLN A 585 23.05 -5.29 31.06
C GLN A 585 21.86 -5.53 32.03
N ILE A 586 21.73 -6.70 32.66
CA ILE A 586 20.59 -7.04 33.51
C ILE A 586 21.04 -7.57 34.88
N GLY A 587 21.75 -8.70 34.92
CA GLY A 587 22.14 -9.39 36.16
C GLY A 587 20.96 -9.94 36.98
N ILE A 588 21.24 -10.43 38.19
CA ILE A 588 20.21 -10.93 39.12
C ILE A 588 20.58 -10.59 40.57
N LEU A 589 19.73 -9.80 41.25
CA LEU A 589 19.94 -9.45 42.65
C LEU A 589 19.94 -10.70 43.55
N GLY A 590 20.94 -10.80 44.43
CA GLY A 590 21.08 -11.88 45.41
C GLY A 590 21.52 -13.23 44.81
N LYS A 591 21.90 -13.27 43.53
CA LYS A 591 22.40 -14.47 42.81
C LYS A 591 23.70 -14.16 42.04
N GLU A 592 24.39 -13.07 42.38
CA GLU A 592 25.61 -12.58 41.74
C GLU A 592 26.74 -13.62 41.76
N ALA A 593 26.91 -14.33 42.88
CA ALA A 593 27.89 -15.40 43.03
C ALA A 593 27.61 -16.64 42.16
N ALA A 594 26.39 -16.78 41.60
CA ALA A 594 26.06 -17.80 40.61
C ALA A 594 26.34 -17.31 39.18
N LEU A 595 26.10 -16.03 38.89
CA LEU A 595 26.50 -15.40 37.62
C LEU A 595 28.04 -15.37 37.46
N ALA A 596 28.78 -15.06 38.53
CA ALA A 596 30.24 -15.12 38.53
C ALA A 596 30.79 -16.52 38.15
N LYS A 597 30.11 -17.59 38.60
CA LYS A 597 30.45 -18.97 38.19
C LYS A 597 30.15 -19.24 36.72
N ILE A 598 29.08 -18.65 36.17
CA ILE A 598 28.79 -18.70 34.73
C ILE A 598 29.87 -17.95 33.93
N ALA A 599 30.27 -16.75 34.34
CA ALA A 599 31.34 -15.98 33.68
C ALA A 599 32.67 -16.74 33.64
N ILE A 600 33.07 -17.38 34.75
CA ILE A 600 34.27 -18.24 34.82
C ILE A 600 34.11 -19.47 33.91
N ALA A 601 32.94 -20.11 33.87
CA ALA A 601 32.69 -21.27 33.01
C ALA A 601 32.63 -20.92 31.51
N LEU A 602 32.26 -19.67 31.17
CA LEU A 602 32.29 -19.15 29.81
C LEU A 602 33.72 -18.84 29.36
N SER A 603 34.53 -18.14 30.18
CA SER A 603 35.92 -17.80 29.82
C SER A 603 36.85 -19.01 29.71
N GLN A 604 36.56 -20.10 30.44
CA GLN A 604 37.30 -21.36 30.35
C GLN A 604 36.91 -22.24 29.14
N ARG A 605 35.90 -21.86 28.34
CA ARG A 605 35.47 -22.65 27.17
C ARG A 605 35.77 -21.95 25.84
N ARG A 606 36.29 -22.71 24.88
CA ARG A 606 36.30 -22.31 23.48
C ARG A 606 34.84 -22.09 23.03
N LYS A 607 34.51 -20.86 22.62
CA LYS A 607 33.15 -20.45 22.22
C LYS A 607 32.56 -21.43 21.19
N GLN A 608 31.54 -22.17 21.61
CA GLN A 608 30.78 -23.08 20.75
C GLN A 608 29.60 -22.31 20.15
N THR A 609 29.74 -21.90 18.89
CA THR A 609 28.65 -21.28 18.11
C THR A 609 27.61 -22.32 17.67
N ASN A 610 26.94 -22.93 18.65
CA ASN A 610 25.89 -23.95 18.45
C ASN A 610 24.47 -23.35 18.48
N CYS A 611 24.34 -22.05 18.79
CA CYS A 611 23.12 -21.25 18.68
C CYS A 611 23.33 -20.20 17.58
N ASP A 612 22.24 -19.68 17.01
CA ASP A 612 22.28 -18.69 15.92
C ASP A 612 23.10 -19.16 14.69
N LEU A 613 22.75 -20.37 14.24
CA LEU A 613 23.31 -21.00 13.05
C LEU A 613 22.45 -20.68 11.83
N ILE A 614 23.09 -20.19 10.76
CA ILE A 614 22.45 -20.09 9.45
C ILE A 614 22.12 -21.52 8.98
N PRO A 615 20.96 -21.79 8.35
CA PRO A 615 20.55 -23.15 8.04
C PRO A 615 21.54 -23.86 7.08
N VAL A 616 21.49 -25.20 6.99
CA VAL A 616 22.49 -26.02 6.27
C VAL A 616 22.46 -25.72 4.77
N GLU A 617 21.27 -25.40 4.29
CA GLU A 617 20.88 -25.14 2.92
C GLU A 617 21.83 -24.10 2.27
N ILE A 618 22.23 -23.05 3.01
CA ILE A 618 23.11 -21.95 2.54
C ILE A 618 24.44 -22.40 1.91
N TRP A 619 24.89 -23.64 2.18
CA TRP A 619 26.05 -24.22 1.49
C TRP A 619 25.86 -24.31 -0.03
N GLU A 620 24.63 -24.35 -0.54
CA GLU A 620 24.33 -24.35 -1.97
C GLU A 620 24.68 -22.97 -2.59
N ALA A 621 24.20 -21.87 -2.00
CA ALA A 621 24.60 -20.51 -2.40
C ALA A 621 26.13 -20.28 -2.29
N ILE A 622 26.77 -20.73 -1.21
CA ILE A 622 28.25 -20.67 -1.06
C ILE A 622 28.94 -21.52 -2.15
N THR A 623 28.34 -22.63 -2.59
CA THR A 623 28.90 -23.48 -3.66
C THR A 623 28.85 -22.78 -5.01
N ILE A 624 27.75 -22.06 -5.29
CA ILE A 624 27.56 -21.24 -6.49
C ILE A 624 28.61 -20.11 -6.52
N ALA A 625 28.66 -19.28 -5.47
CA ALA A 625 29.59 -18.15 -5.37
C ALA A 625 31.08 -18.55 -5.45
N LYS A 626 31.43 -19.73 -4.93
CA LYS A 626 32.78 -20.32 -5.05
C LYS A 626 33.17 -20.69 -6.49
N GLY A 627 32.20 -20.97 -7.37
CA GLY A 627 32.45 -21.42 -8.73
C GLY A 627 33.41 -22.62 -8.79
N GLN A 628 34.49 -22.51 -9.56
CA GLN A 628 35.50 -23.56 -9.73
C GLN A 628 36.57 -23.63 -8.60
N GLU A 629 36.57 -22.71 -7.63
CA GLU A 629 37.59 -22.74 -6.56
C GLU A 629 37.45 -24.00 -5.69
N SER A 630 38.58 -24.59 -5.26
CA SER A 630 38.56 -25.72 -4.33
C SER A 630 38.21 -25.28 -2.92
N TRP A 631 37.41 -26.08 -2.19
CA TRP A 631 37.05 -25.80 -0.80
C TRP A 631 38.25 -25.57 0.13
N LYS A 632 39.40 -26.20 -0.17
CA LYS A 632 40.65 -25.99 0.57
C LYS A 632 41.27 -24.62 0.31
N SER A 633 41.20 -24.12 -0.92
CA SER A 633 41.68 -22.79 -1.29
C SER A 633 40.81 -21.71 -0.66
N LEU A 634 39.49 -21.79 -0.82
CA LEU A 634 38.55 -20.87 -0.18
C LEU A 634 38.68 -20.87 1.36
N ALA A 635 38.83 -22.04 1.98
CA ALA A 635 39.06 -22.14 3.43
C ALA A 635 40.41 -21.54 3.87
N THR A 636 41.39 -21.46 2.97
CA THR A 636 42.68 -20.78 3.22
C THR A 636 42.51 -19.26 3.11
N ARG A 637 41.80 -18.77 2.09
CA ARG A 637 41.42 -17.34 1.95
C ARG A 637 40.58 -16.85 3.14
N ALA A 638 39.70 -17.70 3.67
CA ALA A 638 38.86 -17.43 4.85
C ALA A 638 39.56 -17.73 6.20
N GLU A 639 40.90 -17.89 6.21
CA GLU A 639 41.75 -18.07 7.40
C GLU A 639 41.34 -19.22 8.36
N PHE A 640 40.69 -20.27 7.85
CA PHE A 640 40.22 -21.37 8.70
C PHE A 640 41.37 -22.28 9.16
N GLN A 641 41.49 -22.47 10.48
CA GLN A 641 42.47 -23.36 11.15
C GLN A 641 42.50 -24.81 10.64
N CYS A 642 41.47 -25.27 9.91
CA CYS A 642 41.45 -26.58 9.26
C CYS A 642 40.83 -26.44 7.87
N THR A 643 41.68 -26.36 6.85
CA THR A 643 41.26 -26.10 5.45
C THR A 643 40.84 -27.37 4.70
N SER A 644 41.16 -28.56 5.22
CA SER A 644 40.88 -29.85 4.57
C SER A 644 39.46 -30.39 4.76
N ASN A 645 38.73 -29.96 5.81
CA ASN A 645 37.35 -30.39 6.06
C ASN A 645 36.53 -29.34 6.80
N ILE A 646 35.83 -28.48 6.04
CA ILE A 646 35.01 -27.40 6.61
C ILE A 646 33.56 -27.79 6.94
N HIS A 647 33.17 -29.04 6.61
CA HIS A 647 31.81 -29.63 6.72
C HIS A 647 30.72 -29.04 5.80
N VAL A 648 31.09 -28.72 4.55
CA VAL A 648 30.16 -28.35 3.45
C VAL A 648 28.93 -29.27 3.41
N GLY A 649 27.73 -28.69 3.33
CA GLY A 649 26.45 -29.41 3.20
C GLY A 649 26.08 -30.33 4.38
N LYS A 650 26.91 -30.41 5.44
CA LYS A 650 26.74 -31.37 6.55
C LYS A 650 26.63 -30.70 7.92
N ARG A 651 26.96 -29.42 8.04
CA ARG A 651 26.80 -28.62 9.27
C ARG A 651 26.40 -27.19 8.93
N ALA A 652 25.28 -26.75 9.49
CA ALA A 652 24.82 -25.37 9.49
C ALA A 652 25.96 -24.41 9.93
N PRO A 653 26.37 -23.42 9.11
CA PRO A 653 27.47 -22.53 9.45
C PRO A 653 27.04 -21.45 10.47
N SER A 654 27.95 -21.08 11.36
CA SER A 654 27.77 -19.91 12.23
C SER A 654 28.11 -18.61 11.49
N ARG A 655 27.47 -17.50 11.87
CA ARG A 655 27.63 -16.19 11.19
C ARG A 655 29.07 -15.77 10.96
N GLN A 656 29.95 -15.96 11.95
CA GLN A 656 31.38 -15.64 11.81
C GLN A 656 32.07 -16.45 10.68
N ARG A 657 31.66 -17.71 10.46
CA ARG A 657 32.18 -18.54 9.38
C ARG A 657 31.53 -18.20 8.04
N LEU A 658 30.24 -17.86 8.00
CA LEU A 658 29.61 -17.35 6.78
C LEU A 658 30.23 -16.01 6.36
N LEU A 659 30.44 -15.08 7.29
CA LEU A 659 31.06 -13.79 7.04
C LEU A 659 32.51 -13.92 6.54
N ALA A 660 33.30 -14.83 7.10
CA ALA A 660 34.66 -15.11 6.61
C ALA A 660 34.66 -15.69 5.20
N LEU A 661 33.71 -16.58 4.87
CA LEU A 661 33.54 -17.12 3.51
C LEU A 661 33.05 -16.04 2.53
N ALA A 662 32.03 -15.26 2.90
CA ALA A 662 31.50 -14.17 2.07
C ALA A 662 32.54 -13.08 1.81
N THR A 663 33.34 -12.71 2.83
CA THR A 663 34.45 -11.76 2.67
C THR A 663 35.56 -12.33 1.78
N ALA A 664 35.86 -13.63 1.88
CA ALA A 664 36.82 -14.30 1.00
C ALA A 664 36.31 -14.50 -0.43
N LEU A 665 34.99 -14.52 -0.65
CA LEU A 665 34.32 -14.59 -1.95
C LEU A 665 34.00 -13.22 -2.57
N GLU A 666 34.15 -12.14 -1.80
CA GLU A 666 33.73 -10.77 -2.14
C GLU A 666 32.21 -10.65 -2.40
N ASP A 667 31.43 -11.57 -1.84
CA ASP A 667 29.98 -11.72 -2.06
C ASP A 667 29.16 -10.78 -1.12
N PRO A 668 28.32 -9.88 -1.66
CA PRO A 668 27.52 -8.95 -0.86
C PRO A 668 26.28 -9.58 -0.23
N GLU A 669 25.64 -10.56 -0.86
CA GLU A 669 24.40 -11.18 -0.37
C GLU A 669 24.67 -12.14 0.79
N LEU A 670 25.68 -13.01 0.66
CA LEU A 670 26.15 -13.86 1.74
C LEU A 670 26.65 -13.02 2.93
N ARG A 671 27.17 -11.81 2.68
CA ARG A 671 27.58 -10.84 3.70
C ARG A 671 26.38 -10.16 4.38
N ALA A 672 25.32 -9.83 3.64
CA ALA A 672 24.05 -9.36 4.22
C ALA A 672 23.44 -10.46 5.12
N ILE A 673 23.27 -11.69 4.60
CA ILE A 673 22.75 -12.83 5.36
C ILE A 673 23.60 -13.10 6.62
N ALA A 674 24.94 -13.00 6.55
CA ALA A 674 25.81 -13.16 7.70
C ALA A 674 25.66 -12.06 8.77
N THR A 675 25.35 -10.83 8.35
CA THR A 675 25.23 -9.65 9.23
C THR A 675 23.78 -9.27 9.58
N SER A 676 22.81 -10.04 9.11
CA SER A 676 21.37 -9.84 9.28
C SER A 676 20.85 -9.80 10.72
N ASP A 677 19.73 -9.10 10.89
CA ASP A 677 18.96 -9.04 12.13
C ASP A 677 17.96 -10.21 12.27
N VAL A 678 17.91 -11.12 11.29
CA VAL A 678 17.06 -12.32 11.28
C VAL A 678 17.76 -13.49 11.96
N TYR A 679 17.12 -14.13 12.93
CA TYR A 679 17.46 -15.44 13.50
C TYR A 679 16.62 -16.53 12.82
N TRP A 680 17.22 -17.71 12.61
CA TRP A 680 16.58 -18.84 11.95
C TRP A 680 16.08 -19.88 12.97
N ASP A 681 14.77 -19.88 13.23
CA ASP A 681 14.16 -20.79 14.21
C ASP A 681 13.25 -21.85 13.58
N GLU A 682 13.23 -23.00 14.23
CA GLU A 682 12.70 -24.26 13.73
C GLU A 682 11.22 -24.41 14.11
N ILE A 683 10.34 -24.74 13.16
CA ILE A 683 8.92 -25.02 13.41
C ILE A 683 8.81 -26.36 14.16
N VAL A 684 8.15 -26.37 15.32
CA VAL A 684 7.93 -27.57 16.15
C VAL A 684 6.48 -28.05 16.18
N ALA A 685 5.53 -27.21 15.79
CA ALA A 685 4.13 -27.58 15.60
C ALA A 685 3.43 -26.62 14.64
N ILE A 686 2.47 -27.14 13.90
CA ILE A 686 1.44 -26.39 13.17
C ILE A 686 0.11 -27.02 13.60
N THR A 687 -0.82 -26.25 14.18
CA THR A 687 -2.07 -26.80 14.74
C THR A 687 -3.28 -25.93 14.41
N PRO A 688 -4.41 -26.51 13.96
CA PRO A 688 -5.62 -25.73 13.70
C PRO A 688 -6.22 -25.19 15.02
N GLN A 689 -6.59 -23.91 15.03
CA GLN A 689 -7.22 -23.20 16.15
C GLN A 689 -8.72 -22.91 15.89
N GLY A 690 -9.25 -23.40 14.77
CA GLY A 690 -10.62 -23.11 14.33
C GLY A 690 -10.75 -21.73 13.71
N ASN A 691 -11.99 -21.22 13.66
CA ASN A 691 -12.31 -19.95 13.01
C ASN A 691 -12.18 -18.77 13.99
N LYS A 692 -11.38 -17.76 13.63
CA LYS A 692 -11.15 -16.52 14.39
C LYS A 692 -11.26 -15.30 13.49
N GLN A 693 -11.52 -14.11 14.06
CA GLN A 693 -11.36 -12.84 13.35
C GLN A 693 -9.89 -12.68 12.92
N VAL A 694 -9.66 -12.26 11.68
CA VAL A 694 -8.35 -12.00 11.11
C VAL A 694 -8.28 -10.61 10.47
N TYR A 695 -7.07 -10.06 10.47
CA TYR A 695 -6.73 -8.74 9.98
C TYR A 695 -5.46 -8.83 9.12
N ASP A 696 -5.20 -7.82 8.29
CA ASP A 696 -3.97 -7.70 7.48
C ASP A 696 -3.51 -6.22 7.41
N LEU A 697 -2.22 -6.00 7.13
CA LEU A 697 -1.62 -4.67 7.01
C LEU A 697 -0.93 -4.51 5.65
N THR A 698 -1.35 -3.52 4.89
CA THR A 698 -0.67 -3.15 3.64
C THR A 698 0.55 -2.29 3.98
N ILE A 699 1.75 -2.77 3.64
CA ILE A 699 3.03 -2.11 3.90
C ILE A 699 3.61 -1.64 2.57
N PRO A 700 3.92 -0.33 2.39
CA PRO A 700 4.59 0.16 1.19
C PRO A 700 6.03 -0.38 1.10
N ASN A 701 6.52 -0.56 -0.13
CA ASN A 701 7.88 -1.01 -0.52
C ASN A 701 8.24 -2.44 -0.07
N ASP A 702 8.28 -2.70 1.24
CA ASP A 702 8.88 -3.92 1.81
C ASP A 702 7.92 -5.12 1.76
N HIS A 703 6.61 -4.84 1.67
CA HIS A 703 5.50 -5.80 1.67
C HIS A 703 5.46 -6.78 2.86
N ASN A 704 6.22 -6.49 3.93
CA ASN A 704 6.39 -7.35 5.10
C ASN A 704 6.41 -6.55 6.40
N PHE A 705 6.02 -7.18 7.52
CA PHE A 705 6.11 -6.61 8.86
C PHE A 705 6.38 -7.68 9.92
N VAL A 706 6.88 -7.27 11.09
CA VAL A 706 7.13 -8.13 12.25
C VAL A 706 5.89 -8.19 13.15
N ALA A 707 5.35 -9.38 13.34
CA ALA A 707 4.21 -9.66 14.21
C ALA A 707 4.46 -10.91 15.06
N ASN A 708 4.13 -10.88 16.36
CA ASN A 708 4.41 -11.99 17.30
C ASN A 708 5.88 -12.47 17.28
N ASP A 709 6.82 -11.56 16.96
CA ASP A 709 8.23 -11.81 16.63
C ASP A 709 8.49 -12.71 15.39
N ILE A 710 7.71 -12.57 14.28
CA ILE A 710 7.83 -13.32 12.99
C ILE A 710 7.45 -12.42 11.77
N CYS A 711 7.85 -12.73 10.51
CA CYS A 711 7.67 -11.86 9.30
C CYS A 711 6.74 -12.42 8.18
N VAL A 712 6.18 -11.58 7.26
CA VAL A 712 5.09 -11.86 6.24
C VAL A 712 5.34 -11.33 4.78
N HIS A 713 4.58 -11.63 3.69
CA HIS A 713 4.88 -11.11 2.29
C HIS A 713 3.77 -11.17 1.18
N ASN A 714 3.69 -10.16 0.26
CA ASN A 714 2.86 -10.01 -1.01
C ASN A 714 3.10 -11.08 -2.14
N THR A 715 2.71 -11.06 -3.44
CA THR A 715 1.61 -10.51 -4.31
C THR A 715 1.47 -11.51 -5.54
N SER A 716 0.57 -11.40 -6.55
CA SER A 716 0.44 -12.43 -7.65
C SER A 716 -0.15 -12.06 -9.07
N PHE A 717 -1.41 -12.45 -9.38
CA PHE A 717 -2.03 -12.82 -10.68
C PHE A 717 -1.43 -12.32 -12.02
N ALA A 718 -1.32 -11.00 -12.25
CA ALA A 718 -1.29 -10.45 -13.62
C ALA A 718 -0.05 -10.81 -14.45
N LEU A 719 1.06 -11.11 -13.79
CA LEU A 719 2.32 -11.52 -14.43
C LEU A 719 2.14 -12.78 -15.29
N ASN A 720 1.21 -13.66 -14.92
CA ASN A 720 0.90 -14.88 -15.66
C ASN A 720 0.25 -14.56 -17.02
N VAL A 721 -0.64 -13.56 -17.06
CA VAL A 721 -1.31 -13.10 -18.30
C VAL A 721 -0.30 -12.45 -19.25
N ALA A 722 0.57 -11.58 -18.73
CA ALA A 722 1.62 -10.93 -19.50
C ALA A 722 2.60 -11.96 -20.12
N SER A 723 3.03 -12.95 -19.33
CA SER A 723 3.88 -14.05 -19.79
C SER A 723 3.23 -14.87 -20.91
N ASN A 724 1.96 -15.26 -20.73
CA ASN A 724 1.22 -16.01 -21.74
C ASN A 724 1.13 -15.27 -23.09
N ILE A 725 0.82 -13.96 -23.08
CA ILE A 725 0.70 -13.16 -24.30
C ILE A 725 2.04 -13.07 -25.05
N ALA A 726 3.13 -12.81 -24.35
CA ALA A 726 4.47 -12.79 -24.95
C ALA A 726 4.83 -14.17 -25.56
N LYS A 727 4.56 -15.25 -24.84
CA LYS A 727 4.87 -16.63 -25.24
C LYS A 727 4.03 -17.14 -26.42
N SER A 728 2.75 -16.81 -26.47
CA SER A 728 1.83 -17.28 -27.52
C SER A 728 1.92 -16.49 -28.82
N HIS A 729 2.22 -15.19 -28.77
CA HIS A 729 2.17 -14.31 -29.95
C HIS A 729 3.55 -13.79 -30.40
N GLN A 730 4.59 -13.93 -29.56
CA GLN A 730 5.93 -13.36 -29.79
C GLN A 730 5.88 -11.86 -30.14
N LEU A 731 5.06 -11.11 -29.39
CA LEU A 731 4.91 -9.66 -29.50
C LEU A 731 5.37 -8.96 -28.21
N PRO A 732 6.02 -7.78 -28.30
CA PRO A 732 6.54 -7.05 -27.14
C PRO A 732 5.51 -6.79 -26.04
N VAL A 733 5.81 -7.15 -24.80
CA VAL A 733 5.00 -6.84 -23.63
C VAL A 733 5.78 -5.90 -22.70
N ALA A 734 5.25 -4.70 -22.48
CA ALA A 734 5.80 -3.74 -21.52
C ALA A 734 5.12 -3.91 -20.16
N ILE A 735 5.88 -3.89 -19.07
CA ILE A 735 5.40 -4.01 -17.69
C ILE A 735 5.92 -2.82 -16.88
N PHE A 736 5.02 -1.96 -16.44
CA PHE A 736 5.30 -0.86 -15.53
C PHE A 736 4.96 -1.27 -14.10
N SER A 737 5.98 -1.40 -13.25
CA SER A 737 5.84 -1.86 -11.87
C SER A 737 6.06 -0.72 -10.89
N LEU A 738 4.98 -0.30 -10.24
CA LEU A 738 4.95 0.70 -9.19
C LEU A 738 4.93 0.04 -7.80
N GLU A 739 4.47 -1.21 -7.68
CA GLU A 739 4.46 -1.99 -6.43
C GLU A 739 5.80 -2.71 -6.14
N MET A 740 6.57 -3.09 -7.17
CA MET A 740 7.67 -4.06 -7.05
C MET A 740 8.89 -3.74 -7.95
N SER A 741 10.07 -4.24 -7.59
CA SER A 741 11.25 -4.17 -8.45
C SER A 741 11.23 -5.19 -9.60
N LYS A 742 11.95 -4.89 -10.67
CA LYS A 742 12.13 -5.77 -11.84
C LYS A 742 12.77 -7.12 -11.49
N GLU A 743 13.65 -7.18 -10.49
CA GLU A 743 14.25 -8.42 -10.01
C GLU A 743 13.19 -9.31 -9.36
N GLN A 744 12.34 -8.72 -8.51
CA GLN A 744 11.26 -9.45 -7.85
C GLN A 744 10.20 -9.94 -8.85
N LEU A 745 9.92 -9.19 -9.91
CA LEU A 745 9.07 -9.64 -11.02
C LEU A 745 9.72 -10.77 -11.83
N SER A 746 11.00 -10.61 -12.19
CA SER A 746 11.77 -11.62 -12.95
C SER A 746 11.85 -12.95 -12.21
N GLN A 747 12.04 -12.93 -10.89
CA GLN A 747 12.00 -14.13 -10.03
C GLN A 747 10.63 -14.84 -10.02
N ARG A 748 9.52 -14.10 -10.18
CA ARG A 748 8.17 -14.70 -10.28
C ARG A 748 7.90 -15.28 -11.66
N LEU A 749 8.31 -14.59 -12.73
CA LEU A 749 8.24 -15.11 -14.10
C LEU A 749 9.04 -16.41 -14.24
N LEU A 750 10.28 -16.43 -13.74
CA LEU A 750 11.15 -17.61 -13.77
C LEU A 750 10.61 -18.78 -12.93
N ALA A 751 9.93 -18.51 -11.82
CA ALA A 751 9.26 -19.52 -11.01
C ALA A 751 8.07 -20.18 -11.73
N SER A 752 7.21 -19.33 -12.33
CA SER A 752 6.04 -19.75 -13.08
C SER A 752 6.39 -20.57 -14.32
N GLU A 753 7.49 -20.23 -15.01
CA GLU A 753 7.96 -20.92 -16.21
C GLU A 753 8.72 -22.21 -15.87
N ALA A 754 9.65 -22.20 -14.91
CA ALA A 754 10.41 -23.39 -14.52
C ALA A 754 9.57 -24.44 -13.78
N GLY A 755 8.41 -24.07 -13.24
CA GLY A 755 7.63 -24.94 -12.34
C GLY A 755 8.38 -25.26 -11.05
N VAL A 756 9.01 -24.24 -10.46
CA VAL A 756 9.80 -24.31 -9.22
C VAL A 756 9.34 -23.17 -8.31
N GLU A 757 9.17 -23.44 -7.01
CA GLU A 757 8.78 -22.41 -6.03
C GLU A 757 9.69 -21.18 -6.14
N SER A 758 9.11 -19.97 -6.30
CA SER A 758 9.87 -18.71 -6.47
C SER A 758 10.87 -18.45 -5.34
N ASN A 759 10.56 -19.00 -4.17
CA ASN A 759 11.41 -19.03 -2.99
C ASN A 759 12.74 -19.76 -3.26
N ARG A 760 12.66 -20.99 -3.76
CA ARG A 760 13.84 -21.84 -4.03
C ARG A 760 14.71 -21.26 -5.15
N ILE A 761 14.13 -20.46 -6.04
CA ILE A 761 14.86 -19.64 -7.01
C ILE A 761 15.55 -18.46 -6.33
N ARG A 762 14.80 -17.60 -5.60
CA ARG A 762 15.32 -16.42 -4.86
C ARG A 762 16.50 -16.74 -3.94
N SER A 763 16.53 -17.96 -3.42
CA SER A 763 17.53 -18.43 -2.47
C SER A 763 18.64 -19.31 -3.06
N GLY A 764 18.53 -19.69 -4.34
CA GLY A 764 19.52 -20.53 -5.04
C GLY A 764 19.52 -22.03 -4.68
N HIS A 765 18.53 -22.52 -3.92
CA HIS A 765 18.50 -23.90 -3.41
C HIS A 765 17.83 -24.88 -4.38
N LEU A 766 18.54 -25.11 -5.48
CA LEU A 766 18.05 -25.80 -6.68
C LEU A 766 18.76 -27.16 -6.82
N THR A 767 18.00 -28.25 -6.89
CA THR A 767 18.57 -29.54 -7.30
C THR A 767 19.02 -29.47 -8.75
N THR A 768 19.91 -30.37 -9.19
CA THR A 768 20.41 -30.37 -10.59
C THR A 768 19.26 -30.38 -11.61
N MET A 769 18.20 -31.15 -11.36
CA MET A 769 17.02 -31.22 -12.23
C MET A 769 16.19 -29.91 -12.24
N GLU A 770 16.18 -29.16 -11.13
CA GLU A 770 15.53 -27.85 -11.06
C GLU A 770 16.41 -26.76 -11.68
N MET A 771 17.73 -26.89 -11.57
CA MET A 771 18.70 -26.03 -12.24
C MET A 771 18.67 -26.24 -13.77
N GLU A 772 18.45 -27.48 -14.22
CA GLU A 772 18.15 -27.80 -15.64
C GLU A 772 16.83 -27.17 -16.10
N LYS A 773 15.73 -27.34 -15.34
CA LYS A 773 14.45 -26.66 -15.60
C LYS A 773 14.59 -25.14 -15.67
N ILE A 774 15.39 -24.56 -14.77
CA ILE A 774 15.63 -23.12 -14.70
C ILE A 774 16.56 -22.65 -15.83
N ALA A 775 17.55 -23.43 -16.25
CA ALA A 775 18.33 -23.11 -17.44
C ALA A 775 17.47 -23.13 -18.72
N VAL A 776 16.56 -24.10 -18.86
CA VAL A 776 15.56 -24.14 -19.93
C VAL A 776 14.62 -22.94 -19.85
N ALA A 777 14.08 -22.63 -18.67
CA ALA A 777 13.19 -21.49 -18.46
C ALA A 777 13.88 -20.13 -18.66
N ILE A 778 15.16 -19.98 -18.31
CA ILE A 778 15.97 -18.80 -18.64
C ILE A 778 16.12 -18.68 -20.15
N GLY A 779 16.41 -19.77 -20.86
CA GLY A 779 16.42 -19.79 -22.32
C GLY A 779 15.10 -19.30 -22.91
N THR A 780 14.00 -19.96 -22.55
CA THR A 780 12.64 -19.61 -22.99
C THR A 780 12.28 -18.16 -22.67
N LEU A 781 12.54 -17.67 -21.45
CA LEU A 781 12.26 -16.29 -21.06
C LEU A 781 13.17 -15.27 -21.73
N SER A 782 14.43 -15.62 -22.05
CA SER A 782 15.34 -14.75 -22.80
C SER A 782 14.97 -14.60 -24.28
N GLU A 783 14.17 -15.54 -24.81
CA GLU A 783 13.56 -15.46 -26.13
C GLU A 783 12.21 -14.72 -26.12
N LEU A 784 11.60 -14.46 -24.95
CA LEU A 784 10.35 -13.69 -24.87
C LEU A 784 10.63 -12.17 -24.87
N PRO A 785 9.91 -11.38 -25.68
CA PRO A 785 10.06 -9.92 -25.74
C PRO A 785 9.30 -9.25 -24.57
N ILE A 786 9.71 -9.51 -23.32
CA ILE A 786 9.17 -8.90 -22.11
C ILE A 786 10.11 -7.79 -21.64
N TYR A 787 9.57 -6.59 -21.42
CA TYR A 787 10.29 -5.39 -21.00
C TYR A 787 9.69 -4.89 -19.69
N ILE A 788 10.54 -4.57 -18.70
CA ILE A 788 10.10 -4.16 -17.36
C ILE A 788 10.75 -2.82 -17.01
N ASP A 789 9.94 -1.88 -16.52
CA ASP A 789 10.41 -0.65 -15.88
C ASP A 789 9.82 -0.56 -14.46
N ASP A 790 10.70 -0.31 -13.47
CA ASP A 790 10.40 -0.22 -12.04
C ASP A 790 10.67 1.18 -11.46
N SER A 791 10.58 2.23 -12.30
CA SER A 791 10.81 3.61 -11.90
C SER A 791 9.68 4.15 -11.00
N VAL A 792 10.07 4.68 -9.84
CA VAL A 792 9.15 5.32 -8.89
C VAL A 792 8.47 6.55 -9.50
N SER A 793 7.19 6.78 -9.20
CA SER A 793 6.41 7.97 -9.60
C SER A 793 6.32 8.24 -11.11
N LEU A 794 6.26 7.18 -11.93
CA LEU A 794 6.02 7.29 -13.38
C LEU A 794 4.65 7.93 -13.70
N THR A 795 4.69 9.00 -14.50
CA THR A 795 3.50 9.60 -15.11
C THR A 795 3.05 8.82 -16.36
N VAL A 796 1.77 8.93 -16.73
CA VAL A 796 1.24 8.31 -17.97
C VAL A 796 1.98 8.82 -19.22
N MET A 797 2.51 10.04 -19.19
CA MET A 797 3.28 10.63 -20.29
C MET A 797 4.63 9.94 -20.47
N GLN A 798 5.36 9.70 -19.37
CA GLN A 798 6.63 8.96 -19.39
C GLN A 798 6.42 7.51 -19.85
N MET A 799 5.38 6.83 -19.33
CA MET A 799 5.01 5.48 -19.80
C MET A 799 4.71 5.48 -21.31
N ARG A 800 3.96 6.46 -21.81
CA ARG A 800 3.65 6.61 -23.24
C ARG A 800 4.91 6.80 -24.09
N SER A 801 5.82 7.68 -23.68
CA SER A 801 7.09 7.89 -24.38
C SER A 801 7.94 6.62 -24.45
N GLN A 802 8.01 5.86 -23.35
CA GLN A 802 8.71 4.56 -23.35
C GLN A 802 8.06 3.52 -24.27
N VAL A 803 6.73 3.36 -24.24
CA VAL A 803 6.05 2.38 -25.12
C VAL A 803 6.17 2.80 -26.59
N ARG A 804 6.11 4.10 -26.92
CA ARG A 804 6.38 4.61 -28.27
C ARG A 804 7.79 4.23 -28.74
N ARG A 805 8.81 4.41 -27.88
CA ARG A 805 10.20 4.04 -28.21
C ARG A 805 10.33 2.53 -28.46
N LEU A 806 9.77 1.71 -27.57
CA LEU A 806 9.74 0.25 -27.74
C LEU A 806 9.01 -0.17 -29.03
N GLN A 807 7.89 0.48 -29.36
CA GLN A 807 7.13 0.21 -30.57
C GLN A 807 7.94 0.55 -31.84
N ALA A 808 8.70 1.65 -31.83
CA ALA A 808 9.60 2.02 -32.93
C ALA A 808 10.76 1.03 -33.09
N GLU A 809 11.39 0.62 -31.99
CA GLU A 809 12.46 -0.40 -31.99
C GLU A 809 11.95 -1.77 -32.48
N GLN A 810 10.74 -2.17 -32.12
CA GLN A 810 10.15 -3.48 -32.41
C GLN A 810 9.20 -3.48 -33.63
N LYS A 811 9.57 -2.75 -34.68
CA LYS A 811 8.90 -2.77 -36.01
C LYS A 811 7.40 -2.44 -35.97
N GLY A 812 6.99 -1.54 -35.07
CA GLY A 812 5.65 -0.94 -35.05
C GLY A 812 4.57 -1.70 -34.29
N LYS A 813 4.86 -2.86 -33.65
CA LYS A 813 3.84 -3.70 -32.99
C LYS A 813 4.14 -3.94 -31.51
N ILE A 814 3.13 -3.73 -30.67
CA ILE A 814 3.12 -4.11 -29.25
C ILE A 814 2.10 -5.24 -29.04
N GLY A 815 2.40 -6.16 -28.14
CA GLY A 815 1.53 -7.24 -27.69
C GLY A 815 0.62 -6.81 -26.54
N ALA A 816 1.18 -6.23 -25.48
CA ALA A 816 0.42 -5.69 -24.35
C ALA A 816 1.21 -4.65 -23.54
N VAL A 817 0.51 -3.85 -22.75
CA VAL A 817 1.10 -3.02 -21.69
C VAL A 817 0.43 -3.36 -20.36
N LEU A 818 1.20 -3.76 -19.35
CA LEU A 818 0.74 -4.04 -17.98
C LEU A 818 1.17 -2.91 -17.03
N ILE A 819 0.29 -2.52 -16.10
CA ILE A 819 0.56 -1.47 -15.09
C ILE A 819 0.12 -1.97 -13.70
N ASP A 820 1.06 -2.01 -12.75
CA ASP A 820 0.90 -2.60 -11.42
C ASP A 820 1.33 -1.64 -10.29
N TYR A 821 0.44 -0.89 -9.61
CA TYR A 821 -1.02 -0.78 -9.78
C TYR A 821 -1.46 0.67 -9.92
N LEU A 822 -2.62 0.88 -10.53
CA LEU A 822 -3.11 2.19 -10.98
C LEU A 822 -3.31 3.19 -9.82
N GLN A 823 -3.59 2.72 -8.59
CA GLN A 823 -3.65 3.57 -7.39
C GLN A 823 -2.29 4.02 -6.81
N LEU A 824 -1.14 3.75 -7.46
CA LEU A 824 0.16 4.38 -7.14
C LEU A 824 0.58 5.47 -8.14
N MET A 825 -0.18 5.71 -9.20
CA MET A 825 0.12 6.79 -10.14
C MET A 825 -0.18 8.16 -9.51
N GLU A 826 0.59 9.17 -9.90
CA GLU A 826 0.41 10.57 -9.48
C GLU A 826 0.04 11.48 -10.67
N GLY A 827 -0.78 12.49 -10.39
CA GLY A 827 -1.11 13.57 -11.29
C GLY A 827 -1.65 14.77 -10.51
N GLY A 828 -0.84 15.83 -10.37
CA GLY A 828 -1.01 16.93 -9.41
C GLY A 828 -2.39 17.59 -9.38
N SER A 829 -3.28 17.06 -8.55
CA SER A 829 -4.60 17.62 -8.21
C SER A 829 -5.11 16.97 -6.92
N ASP A 830 -5.64 17.75 -5.99
CA ASP A 830 -6.01 17.28 -4.63
C ASP A 830 -7.18 16.28 -4.56
N ASN A 831 -7.80 15.91 -5.69
CA ASN A 831 -8.97 15.03 -5.76
C ASN A 831 -8.67 13.72 -6.49
N ARG A 832 -8.33 12.67 -5.72
CA ARG A 832 -7.97 11.32 -6.21
C ARG A 832 -8.98 10.73 -7.21
N VAL A 833 -10.26 11.06 -7.10
CA VAL A 833 -11.32 10.60 -8.04
C VAL A 833 -11.16 11.23 -9.42
N GLN A 834 -10.85 12.53 -9.48
CA GLN A 834 -10.63 13.28 -10.71
C GLN A 834 -9.31 12.89 -11.38
N GLU A 835 -8.28 12.66 -10.56
CA GLU A 835 -6.96 12.16 -10.94
C GLU A 835 -7.05 10.76 -11.57
N LEU A 836 -7.69 9.79 -10.90
CA LEU A 836 -7.96 8.45 -11.45
C LEU A 836 -8.72 8.53 -12.78
N SER A 837 -9.71 9.44 -12.89
CA SER A 837 -10.45 9.68 -14.14
C SER A 837 -9.60 10.34 -15.24
N LYS A 838 -8.52 11.06 -14.90
CA LYS A 838 -7.54 11.60 -15.85
C LYS A 838 -6.57 10.50 -16.31
N ILE A 839 -6.17 9.62 -15.39
CA ILE A 839 -5.30 8.46 -15.66
C ILE A 839 -6.01 7.46 -16.60
N THR A 840 -7.24 7.01 -16.29
CA THR A 840 -7.97 6.02 -17.14
C THR A 840 -8.16 6.49 -18.57
N ARG A 841 -8.59 7.75 -18.77
CA ARG A 841 -8.69 8.37 -20.10
C ARG A 841 -7.34 8.42 -20.82
N SER A 842 -6.26 8.76 -20.11
CA SER A 842 -4.90 8.82 -20.68
C SER A 842 -4.37 7.44 -21.06
N LEU A 843 -4.77 6.37 -20.35
CA LEU A 843 -4.44 4.98 -20.65
C LEU A 843 -5.29 4.40 -21.79
N LYS A 844 -6.59 4.73 -21.90
CA LYS A 844 -7.38 4.38 -23.10
C LYS A 844 -6.90 5.14 -24.35
N GLY A 845 -6.39 6.36 -24.18
CA GLY A 845 -5.66 7.09 -25.21
C GLY A 845 -4.39 6.34 -25.64
N LEU A 846 -3.55 5.94 -24.69
CA LEU A 846 -2.35 5.12 -24.94
C LEU A 846 -2.70 3.84 -25.70
N ALA A 847 -3.68 3.06 -25.25
CA ALA A 847 -4.10 1.80 -25.87
C ALA A 847 -4.41 1.96 -27.36
N ARG A 848 -5.21 2.99 -27.70
CA ARG A 848 -5.56 3.35 -29.09
C ARG A 848 -4.36 3.80 -29.92
N GLU A 849 -3.44 4.55 -29.33
CA GLU A 849 -2.26 5.07 -30.01
C GLU A 849 -1.26 3.95 -30.36
N VAL A 850 -0.97 3.06 -29.41
CA VAL A 850 -0.02 1.94 -29.62
C VAL A 850 -0.67 0.71 -30.28
N ASN A 851 -2.00 0.77 -30.49
CA ASN A 851 -2.85 -0.30 -31.02
C ASN A 851 -2.64 -1.66 -30.33
N ALA A 852 -2.66 -1.66 -28.99
CA ALA A 852 -2.45 -2.85 -28.15
C ALA A 852 -3.33 -2.80 -26.88
N PRO A 853 -3.68 -3.93 -26.26
CA PRO A 853 -4.38 -3.95 -24.98
C PRO A 853 -3.51 -3.38 -23.85
N VAL A 854 -4.11 -2.48 -23.06
CA VAL A 854 -3.52 -1.95 -21.82
C VAL A 854 -4.23 -2.60 -20.64
N LEU A 855 -3.49 -3.39 -19.85
CA LEU A 855 -3.95 -4.05 -18.64
C LEU A 855 -3.55 -3.22 -17.42
N ALA A 856 -4.53 -2.63 -16.75
CA ALA A 856 -4.31 -1.85 -15.53
C ALA A 856 -4.82 -2.61 -14.30
N LEU A 857 -3.96 -2.78 -13.30
CA LEU A 857 -4.36 -3.36 -12.03
C LEU A 857 -5.02 -2.33 -11.11
N SER A 858 -6.10 -2.73 -10.46
CA SER A 858 -6.86 -1.89 -9.54
C SER A 858 -7.24 -2.65 -8.27
N GLN A 859 -7.08 -2.02 -7.11
CA GLN A 859 -7.57 -2.59 -5.85
C GLN A 859 -9.09 -2.43 -5.71
N LEU A 860 -9.77 -3.51 -5.33
CA LEU A 860 -11.20 -3.50 -4.97
C LEU A 860 -11.42 -2.89 -3.58
N SER A 861 -12.53 -2.16 -3.44
CA SER A 861 -12.99 -1.57 -2.20
C SER A 861 -13.34 -2.63 -1.14
N ARG A 862 -13.32 -2.21 0.13
CA ARG A 862 -13.50 -3.10 1.29
C ARG A 862 -14.98 -3.44 1.55
N GLY A 863 -15.91 -2.77 0.85
CA GLY A 863 -17.35 -3.04 0.95
C GLY A 863 -17.75 -4.46 0.50
N VAL A 864 -16.90 -5.15 -0.28
CA VAL A 864 -17.10 -6.56 -0.66
C VAL A 864 -17.22 -7.47 0.57
N GLU A 865 -16.41 -7.21 1.60
CA GLU A 865 -16.20 -8.15 2.72
C GLU A 865 -17.30 -8.11 3.78
N SER A 866 -18.04 -7.00 3.88
CA SER A 866 -19.21 -6.86 4.76
C SER A 866 -20.51 -7.41 4.16
N ARG A 867 -20.57 -7.63 2.84
CA ARG A 867 -21.75 -8.20 2.16
C ARG A 867 -21.85 -9.71 2.41
N THR A 868 -23.08 -10.21 2.57
CA THR A 868 -23.36 -11.65 2.74
C THR A 868 -22.90 -12.48 1.53
N ASN A 869 -23.02 -11.92 0.33
CA ASN A 869 -22.40 -12.47 -0.89
C ASN A 869 -21.12 -11.69 -1.21
N LYS A 870 -19.96 -12.27 -0.88
CA LYS A 870 -18.63 -11.63 -1.07
C LYS A 870 -18.10 -11.67 -2.51
N ARG A 871 -18.92 -12.03 -3.51
CA ARG A 871 -18.57 -11.88 -4.93
C ARG A 871 -18.49 -10.39 -5.28
N PRO A 872 -17.37 -9.90 -5.86
CA PRO A 872 -17.25 -8.51 -6.30
C PRO A 872 -18.27 -8.12 -7.36
N MET A 873 -18.64 -6.83 -7.36
CA MET A 873 -19.59 -6.21 -8.27
C MET A 873 -19.02 -4.87 -8.79
N MET A 874 -19.59 -4.31 -9.87
CA MET A 874 -19.17 -3.00 -10.43
C MET A 874 -19.08 -1.87 -9.38
N SER A 875 -19.95 -1.89 -8.35
CA SER A 875 -19.91 -0.98 -7.21
C SER A 875 -18.59 -0.98 -6.43
N ASP A 876 -17.88 -2.10 -6.44
CA ASP A 876 -16.75 -2.36 -5.56
C ASP A 876 -15.41 -1.91 -6.17
N LEU A 877 -15.41 -1.50 -7.43
CA LEU A 877 -14.29 -0.78 -8.06
C LEU A 877 -14.20 0.70 -7.66
N ARG A 878 -15.21 1.22 -6.95
CA ARG A 878 -15.48 2.65 -6.86
C ARG A 878 -15.33 3.22 -5.45
N GLU A 879 -14.62 4.34 -5.39
CA GLU A 879 -14.80 5.35 -4.35
C GLU A 879 -15.88 6.39 -4.70
N SER A 880 -16.55 6.31 -5.86
CA SER A 880 -17.55 7.29 -6.28
C SER A 880 -18.95 7.04 -5.70
N GLY A 881 -19.69 8.13 -5.49
CA GLY A 881 -21.02 8.08 -4.91
C GLY A 881 -22.15 7.66 -5.84
N CYS A 882 -23.35 7.53 -5.26
CA CYS A 882 -24.61 7.26 -5.94
C CYS A 882 -25.77 8.01 -5.25
N LEU A 883 -26.85 8.26 -5.99
CA LEU A 883 -28.01 9.06 -5.55
C LEU A 883 -29.22 8.16 -5.25
N ALA A 884 -30.07 8.52 -4.28
CA ALA A 884 -31.30 7.77 -4.00
C ALA A 884 -32.30 7.86 -5.16
N GLY A 885 -33.08 6.79 -5.39
CA GLY A 885 -33.93 6.64 -6.58
C GLY A 885 -35.04 7.67 -6.78
N ASP A 886 -35.43 8.39 -5.73
CA ASP A 886 -36.39 9.49 -5.73
C ASP A 886 -35.77 10.83 -6.18
N THR A 887 -34.44 10.91 -6.29
CA THR A 887 -33.73 12.13 -6.72
C THR A 887 -34.15 12.55 -8.13
N LEU A 888 -34.66 13.78 -8.25
CA LEU A 888 -35.19 14.36 -9.48
C LEU A 888 -34.07 14.95 -10.33
N ILE A 889 -34.01 14.52 -11.59
CA ILE A 889 -33.10 15.05 -12.61
C ILE A 889 -33.88 16.04 -13.48
N PRO A 890 -33.41 17.30 -13.63
CA PRO A 890 -34.01 18.26 -14.54
C PRO A 890 -33.56 17.99 -15.97
N MET A 891 -34.52 17.58 -16.78
CA MET A 891 -34.35 17.36 -18.22
C MET A 891 -34.23 18.71 -18.93
N VAL A 892 -33.54 18.76 -20.07
CA VAL A 892 -33.48 19.98 -20.91
C VAL A 892 -34.86 20.35 -21.48
N THR A 893 -35.79 19.39 -21.55
CA THR A 893 -37.21 19.59 -21.88
C THR A 893 -38.02 20.30 -20.78
N GLY A 894 -37.46 20.51 -19.59
CA GLY A 894 -38.13 21.15 -18.45
C GLY A 894 -38.86 20.18 -17.51
N GLU A 895 -38.86 18.87 -17.80
CA GLU A 895 -39.42 17.84 -16.92
C GLU A 895 -38.47 17.54 -15.74
N LEU A 896 -39.03 17.24 -14.57
CA LEU A 896 -38.30 16.72 -13.41
C LEU A 896 -38.59 15.21 -13.27
N VAL A 897 -37.61 14.36 -13.57
CA VAL A 897 -37.80 12.89 -13.62
C VAL A 897 -36.98 12.22 -12.52
N PRO A 898 -37.58 11.34 -11.68
CA PRO A 898 -36.83 10.54 -10.71
C PRO A 898 -35.76 9.67 -11.39
N ILE A 899 -34.54 9.65 -10.87
CA ILE A 899 -33.40 8.94 -11.49
C ILE A 899 -33.68 7.44 -11.71
N ARG A 900 -34.46 6.79 -10.83
CA ARG A 900 -34.90 5.39 -10.98
C ARG A 900 -35.74 5.13 -12.25
N GLU A 901 -36.45 6.15 -12.76
CA GLU A 901 -37.35 6.04 -13.92
C GLU A 901 -36.65 6.35 -15.25
N LEU A 902 -35.42 6.87 -15.18
CA LEU A 902 -34.51 7.04 -16.32
C LEU A 902 -33.72 5.76 -16.66
N VAL A 903 -33.58 4.84 -15.70
CA VAL A 903 -32.78 3.60 -15.83
C VAL A 903 -33.05 2.86 -17.14
N GLY A 904 -31.97 2.53 -17.86
CA GLY A 904 -32.04 1.85 -19.15
C GLY A 904 -32.38 2.75 -20.35
N ARG A 905 -32.76 4.02 -20.14
CA ARG A 905 -32.86 5.01 -21.22
C ARG A 905 -31.46 5.55 -21.56
N GLN A 906 -31.29 5.97 -22.82
CA GLN A 906 -30.06 6.55 -23.37
C GLN A 906 -30.40 7.74 -24.27
N GLY A 907 -29.43 8.63 -24.55
CA GLY A 907 -29.53 9.68 -25.56
C GLY A 907 -30.39 10.90 -25.19
N PHE A 908 -31.02 10.90 -24.01
CA PHE A 908 -31.75 12.07 -23.49
C PHE A 908 -30.79 13.14 -22.97
N GLN A 909 -31.24 14.40 -22.89
CA GLN A 909 -30.41 15.53 -22.46
C GLN A 909 -30.78 16.03 -21.07
N VAL A 910 -29.75 16.27 -20.25
CA VAL A 910 -29.83 16.88 -18.91
C VAL A 910 -28.96 18.13 -18.84
N TRP A 911 -29.15 18.93 -17.80
CA TRP A 911 -28.27 20.07 -17.52
C TRP A 911 -26.99 19.60 -16.81
N ALA A 912 -25.85 20.06 -17.34
CA ALA A 912 -24.52 19.90 -16.75
C ALA A 912 -23.85 21.28 -16.59
N LEU A 913 -22.81 21.35 -15.76
CA LEU A 913 -21.97 22.53 -15.57
C LEU A 913 -20.72 22.43 -16.44
N ASP A 914 -20.44 23.48 -17.21
CA ASP A 914 -19.12 23.71 -17.81
C ASP A 914 -18.21 24.40 -16.79
N GLU A 915 -17.25 23.66 -16.23
CA GLU A 915 -16.35 24.19 -15.19
C GLU A 915 -15.40 25.29 -15.69
N SER A 916 -15.19 25.44 -17.01
CA SER A 916 -14.29 26.46 -17.56
C SER A 916 -14.85 27.89 -17.47
N ASN A 917 -16.18 28.01 -17.46
CA ASN A 917 -16.90 29.28 -17.52
C ASN A 917 -18.05 29.37 -16.50
N LEU A 918 -18.30 28.31 -15.73
CA LEU A 918 -19.33 28.17 -14.71
C LEU A 918 -20.75 28.42 -15.23
N LYS A 919 -21.05 27.92 -16.43
CA LYS A 919 -22.38 27.99 -17.07
C LYS A 919 -23.04 26.64 -17.24
N LEU A 920 -24.37 26.67 -17.36
CA LEU A 920 -25.19 25.48 -17.51
C LEU A 920 -25.42 25.17 -19.00
N VAL A 921 -25.15 23.92 -19.37
CA VAL A 921 -25.12 23.43 -20.74
C VAL A 921 -25.97 22.17 -20.89
N ALA A 922 -26.65 22.05 -22.02
CA ALA A 922 -27.43 20.87 -22.38
C ALA A 922 -26.48 19.75 -22.83
N ALA A 923 -26.45 18.64 -22.07
CA ALA A 923 -25.51 17.55 -22.31
C ALA A 923 -26.22 16.20 -22.45
N PRO A 924 -25.82 15.34 -23.42
CA PRO A 924 -26.44 14.04 -23.62
C PRO A 924 -26.02 13.04 -22.55
N VAL A 925 -26.99 12.27 -22.05
CA VAL A 925 -26.76 11.15 -21.12
C VAL A 925 -26.57 9.86 -21.93
N SER A 926 -25.43 9.17 -21.74
CA SER A 926 -25.19 7.91 -22.45
C SER A 926 -25.85 6.72 -21.76
N HIS A 927 -25.90 6.70 -20.42
CA HIS A 927 -26.41 5.60 -19.61
C HIS A 927 -27.00 6.13 -18.29
N SER A 928 -27.97 5.41 -17.74
CA SER A 928 -28.37 5.53 -16.32
C SER A 928 -28.78 4.15 -15.79
N PHE A 929 -28.42 3.86 -14.54
CA PHE A 929 -28.43 2.50 -14.00
C PHE A 929 -28.61 2.46 -12.48
N CYS A 930 -29.14 1.35 -11.96
CA CYS A 930 -29.15 1.04 -10.54
C CYS A 930 -27.77 0.50 -10.11
N THR A 931 -27.33 0.85 -8.90
CA THR A 931 -26.05 0.41 -8.31
C THR A 931 -26.23 -0.41 -7.03
N GLY A 932 -27.47 -0.85 -6.74
CA GLY A 932 -27.87 -1.64 -5.59
C GLY A 932 -28.29 -0.81 -4.37
N VAL A 933 -28.57 -1.49 -3.27
CA VAL A 933 -28.92 -0.88 -1.97
C VAL A 933 -27.65 -0.40 -1.26
N LYS A 934 -27.62 0.85 -0.78
CA LYS A 934 -26.49 1.41 -0.02
C LYS A 934 -26.97 2.38 1.08
N PRO A 935 -26.18 2.59 2.16
CA PRO A 935 -26.44 3.63 3.14
C PRO A 935 -26.32 5.04 2.54
N VAL A 936 -27.34 5.87 2.76
CA VAL A 936 -27.44 7.24 2.27
C VAL A 936 -27.59 8.25 3.41
N PHE A 937 -27.22 9.49 3.12
CA PHE A 937 -27.35 10.65 3.97
C PHE A 937 -28.20 11.68 3.24
N ALA A 938 -29.16 12.29 3.93
CA ALA A 938 -29.84 13.48 3.43
C ALA A 938 -28.97 14.70 3.72
N LEU A 939 -28.62 15.44 2.66
CA LEU A 939 -28.04 16.77 2.73
C LEU A 939 -29.13 17.79 2.39
N LYS A 940 -29.15 18.91 3.11
CA LYS A 940 -30.19 19.94 2.95
C LYS A 940 -29.61 21.35 3.07
N THR A 941 -29.99 22.21 2.12
CA THR A 941 -29.53 23.60 2.01
C THR A 941 -30.55 24.58 2.58
N ARG A 942 -30.09 25.80 2.89
CA ARG A 942 -30.85 26.90 3.49
C ARG A 942 -32.03 27.37 2.63
N LEU A 943 -31.93 27.29 1.30
CA LEU A 943 -33.03 27.52 0.34
C LEU A 943 -33.97 26.29 0.20
N GLY A 944 -33.84 25.28 1.06
CA GLY A 944 -34.75 24.14 1.13
C GLY A 944 -34.51 23.06 0.08
N ARG A 945 -33.38 23.09 -0.65
CA ARG A 945 -32.98 21.95 -1.49
C ARG A 945 -32.59 20.79 -0.59
N CYS A 946 -33.01 19.57 -0.93
CA CYS A 946 -32.62 18.37 -0.22
C CYS A 946 -32.27 17.27 -1.22
N ILE A 947 -31.26 16.47 -0.93
CA ILE A 947 -30.82 15.34 -1.76
C ILE A 947 -30.35 14.20 -0.87
N GLN A 948 -30.65 12.96 -1.25
CA GLN A 948 -30.14 11.77 -0.58
C GLN A 948 -29.05 11.13 -1.45
N ALA A 949 -27.87 10.98 -0.88
CA ALA A 949 -26.70 10.43 -1.56
C ALA A 949 -25.84 9.60 -0.61
N THR A 950 -24.98 8.73 -1.16
CA THR A 950 -24.00 8.00 -0.36
C THR A 950 -22.92 8.93 0.20
N ALA A 951 -22.28 8.54 1.31
CA ALA A 951 -21.24 9.31 2.01
C ALA A 951 -20.13 9.88 1.10
N ASN A 952 -19.75 9.11 0.08
CA ASN A 952 -18.71 9.42 -0.88
C ASN A 952 -19.18 10.21 -2.13
N HIS A 953 -20.45 10.65 -2.19
CA HIS A 953 -20.91 11.47 -3.31
C HIS A 953 -20.28 12.87 -3.26
N GLN A 954 -19.69 13.30 -4.37
CA GLN A 954 -19.09 14.62 -4.48
C GLN A 954 -20.13 15.67 -4.91
N PHE A 955 -20.05 16.84 -4.30
CA PHE A 955 -20.83 18.04 -4.57
C PHE A 955 -19.89 19.21 -4.87
N ARG A 956 -20.31 20.14 -5.72
CA ARG A 956 -19.48 21.29 -6.08
C ARG A 956 -19.53 22.37 -5.00
N THR A 957 -18.37 22.75 -4.48
CA THR A 957 -18.16 23.87 -3.55
C THR A 957 -17.40 25.03 -4.24
N LEU A 958 -17.24 26.14 -3.52
CA LEU A 958 -16.42 27.29 -3.95
C LEU A 958 -14.94 26.92 -4.19
N THR A 959 -14.42 25.90 -3.50
CA THR A 959 -13.01 25.49 -3.55
C THR A 959 -12.75 24.27 -4.43
N GLY A 960 -13.77 23.53 -4.86
CA GLY A 960 -13.59 22.34 -5.69
C GLY A 960 -14.78 21.39 -5.63
N TRP A 961 -14.51 20.09 -5.74
CA TRP A 961 -15.50 19.02 -5.53
C TRP A 961 -15.21 18.33 -4.19
N VAL A 962 -16.21 18.24 -3.31
CA VAL A 962 -16.06 17.74 -1.92
C VAL A 962 -17.09 16.63 -1.64
N ARG A 963 -16.67 15.57 -0.95
CA ARG A 963 -17.53 14.43 -0.59
C ARG A 963 -18.53 14.79 0.51
N LEU A 964 -19.71 14.17 0.51
CA LEU A 964 -20.73 14.36 1.54
C LEU A 964 -20.19 14.12 2.96
N ASP A 965 -19.37 13.09 3.16
CA ASP A 965 -18.72 12.77 4.44
C ASP A 965 -17.62 13.75 4.89
N GLN A 966 -17.23 14.69 4.02
CA GLN A 966 -16.27 15.76 4.32
C GLN A 966 -16.94 17.13 4.51
N LEU A 967 -18.16 17.31 3.97
CA LEU A 967 -18.97 18.52 4.10
C LEU A 967 -19.49 18.73 5.52
N LYS A 968 -19.62 20.00 5.91
CA LYS A 968 -20.11 20.43 7.23
C LYS A 968 -21.27 21.41 7.06
N VAL A 969 -22.10 21.50 8.10
CA VAL A 969 -23.11 22.56 8.22
C VAL A 969 -22.39 23.92 8.23
N GLY A 970 -22.79 24.82 7.34
CA GLY A 970 -22.12 26.10 7.05
C GLY A 970 -21.29 26.11 5.74
N ASP A 971 -20.91 24.95 5.18
CA ASP A 971 -20.27 24.91 3.86
C ASP A 971 -21.27 25.27 2.75
N ARG A 972 -20.76 25.68 1.57
CA ARG A 972 -21.60 26.18 0.46
C ARG A 972 -21.49 25.35 -0.81
N LEU A 973 -22.65 25.00 -1.37
CA LEU A 973 -22.80 24.20 -2.58
C LEU A 973 -23.30 25.03 -3.78
N ALA A 974 -22.86 24.64 -4.97
CA ALA A 974 -23.40 25.14 -6.23
C ALA A 974 -24.82 24.62 -6.48
N ILE A 975 -25.76 25.54 -6.67
CA ILE A 975 -27.12 25.29 -7.16
C ILE A 975 -27.38 26.17 -8.40
N PRO A 976 -28.25 25.77 -9.34
CA PRO A 976 -28.59 26.60 -10.50
C PRO A 976 -29.39 27.85 -10.13
N CYS A 977 -29.06 28.98 -10.75
CA CYS A 977 -29.81 30.24 -10.66
C CYS A 977 -31.13 30.16 -11.45
N ILE A 978 -32.25 29.87 -10.77
CA ILE A 978 -33.58 29.81 -11.40
C ILE A 978 -34.27 31.18 -11.36
N SER A 979 -34.17 31.94 -12.45
CA SER A 979 -35.24 32.75 -13.11
C SER A 979 -34.68 33.98 -13.83
N PRO A 980 -35.09 34.29 -15.08
CA PRO A 980 -34.49 35.36 -15.88
C PRO A 980 -35.03 36.77 -15.54
N GLN A 981 -34.36 37.49 -14.63
CA GLN A 981 -34.40 38.97 -14.61
C GLN A 981 -33.26 39.59 -13.76
N PRO A 982 -32.50 40.58 -14.28
CA PRO A 982 -31.45 41.24 -13.51
C PRO A 982 -31.99 42.31 -12.57
N LYS A 983 -31.56 42.31 -11.31
CA LYS A 983 -31.63 43.48 -10.40
C LYS A 983 -30.31 43.62 -9.61
N PRO A 984 -29.89 44.85 -9.24
CA PRO A 984 -28.49 45.12 -8.94
C PRO A 984 -28.07 44.73 -7.52
N ILE A 985 -26.84 44.21 -7.39
CA ILE A 985 -26.16 44.06 -6.10
C ILE A 985 -25.77 45.45 -5.60
N ASN A 986 -26.42 45.94 -4.54
CA ASN A 986 -25.98 47.19 -3.89
C ASN A 986 -26.36 47.28 -2.40
N GLN A 987 -26.07 46.22 -1.63
CA GLN A 987 -26.18 46.25 -0.16
C GLN A 987 -25.37 45.14 0.56
N ILE A 988 -24.03 45.17 0.45
CA ILE A 988 -23.09 44.76 1.53
C ILE A 988 -21.84 45.66 1.40
N ARG A 989 -21.74 46.65 2.29
CA ARG A 989 -20.48 47.35 2.64
C ARG A 989 -20.56 47.73 4.11
N GLY A 990 -19.91 46.94 4.96
CA GLY A 990 -19.83 47.14 6.41
C GLY A 990 -18.73 46.25 6.98
N ASP A 991 -17.78 46.87 7.66
CA ASP A 991 -16.81 46.32 8.62
C ASP A 991 -15.95 45.09 8.21
N GLN A 992 -14.94 45.42 7.41
CA GLN A 992 -13.52 45.20 7.73
C GLN A 992 -13.08 43.86 8.37
N GLY A 993 -12.58 42.98 7.51
CA GLY A 993 -11.12 43.00 7.26
C GLY A 993 -10.21 42.15 8.15
N ARG A 994 -9.84 40.97 7.63
CA ARG A 994 -8.46 40.45 7.67
C ARG A 994 -8.22 39.54 6.47
N ILE A 995 -7.16 39.82 5.71
CA ILE A 995 -6.70 38.98 4.60
C ILE A 995 -5.55 38.11 5.10
N ALA A 996 -5.60 36.81 4.79
CA ALA A 996 -4.45 35.93 4.74
C ALA A 996 -4.56 35.14 3.43
N MET A 997 -3.52 35.18 2.59
CA MET A 997 -3.47 34.41 1.35
C MET A 997 -2.94 33.00 1.62
N VAL A 998 -3.49 32.01 0.89
CA VAL A 998 -2.78 30.89 0.22
C VAL A 998 -3.87 29.97 -0.39
N LEU A 999 -3.56 29.34 -1.53
CA LEU A 999 -4.46 28.62 -2.45
C LEU A 999 -5.36 29.52 -3.31
N ASP A 1000 -5.57 29.12 -4.57
CA ASP A 1000 -6.08 29.99 -5.64
C ASP A 1000 -7.59 30.23 -5.58
N PRO A 1001 -8.04 31.50 -5.52
CA PRO A 1001 -9.44 31.85 -5.68
C PRO A 1001 -9.81 31.97 -7.17
N VAL A 1002 -10.94 31.38 -7.56
CA VAL A 1002 -11.55 31.59 -8.89
C VAL A 1002 -11.66 33.10 -9.17
N PRO A 1003 -11.15 33.60 -10.32
CA PRO A 1003 -11.15 35.03 -10.64
C PRO A 1003 -12.53 35.68 -10.49
N LEU A 1004 -12.63 36.77 -9.70
CA LEU A 1004 -13.93 37.40 -9.38
C LEU A 1004 -14.79 37.74 -10.62
N LYS A 1005 -14.16 38.03 -11.77
CA LYS A 1005 -14.86 38.28 -13.04
C LYS A 1005 -15.66 37.08 -13.58
N GLN A 1006 -15.32 35.85 -13.23
CA GLN A 1006 -16.10 34.66 -13.61
C GLN A 1006 -17.34 34.49 -12.72
N LEU A 1007 -17.26 34.87 -11.44
CA LEU A 1007 -18.37 34.77 -10.50
C LEU A 1007 -19.51 35.75 -10.82
N GLU A 1008 -19.23 36.89 -11.45
CA GLU A 1008 -20.25 37.87 -11.88
C GLU A 1008 -21.06 37.41 -13.13
N ALA A 1009 -20.64 36.34 -13.81
CA ALA A 1009 -21.20 35.88 -15.08
C ALA A 1009 -21.61 34.39 -15.10
N SER A 1010 -21.65 33.76 -13.92
CA SER A 1010 -21.98 32.35 -13.71
C SER A 1010 -23.49 32.12 -13.55
N ASP A 1011 -23.97 30.95 -14.01
CA ASP A 1011 -25.35 30.50 -13.82
C ASP A 1011 -25.58 29.84 -12.42
N LEU A 1012 -24.64 29.98 -11.50
CA LEU A 1012 -24.63 29.33 -10.18
C LEU A 1012 -24.89 30.30 -9.01
N TYR A 1013 -25.63 29.80 -8.02
CA TYR A 1013 -25.71 30.38 -6.67
C TYR A 1013 -25.03 29.45 -5.67
N TRP A 1014 -24.39 30.03 -4.66
CA TRP A 1014 -23.67 29.30 -3.61
C TRP A 1014 -24.49 29.26 -2.32
N ASP A 1015 -25.32 28.23 -2.15
CA ASP A 1015 -26.20 28.09 -0.99
C ASP A 1015 -25.59 27.28 0.14
N GLU A 1016 -25.97 27.62 1.36
CA GLU A 1016 -25.40 27.12 2.61
C GLU A 1016 -26.06 25.82 3.07
N ILE A 1017 -25.26 24.83 3.46
CA ILE A 1017 -25.75 23.58 4.05
C ILE A 1017 -26.22 23.85 5.48
N VAL A 1018 -27.47 23.51 5.79
CA VAL A 1018 -28.06 23.70 7.13
C VAL A 1018 -28.16 22.40 7.92
N GLU A 1019 -28.18 21.24 7.24
CA GLU A 1019 -28.46 19.95 7.85
C GLU A 1019 -27.86 18.82 6.99
N ILE A 1020 -27.16 17.88 7.64
CA ILE A 1020 -26.69 16.61 7.06
C ILE A 1020 -27.06 15.52 8.07
N MET A 1021 -27.78 14.48 7.65
CA MET A 1021 -28.21 13.39 8.54
C MET A 1021 -28.21 12.01 7.85
N PRO A 1022 -27.79 10.94 8.54
CA PRO A 1022 -27.90 9.57 8.01
C PRO A 1022 -29.38 9.17 7.87
N CYS A 1023 -29.73 8.51 6.76
CA CYS A 1023 -31.12 8.17 6.42
C CYS A 1023 -31.39 6.67 6.27
N GLY A 1024 -30.42 5.81 6.62
CA GLY A 1024 -30.53 4.36 6.44
C GLY A 1024 -30.11 3.91 5.04
N GLU A 1025 -30.51 2.70 4.64
CA GLU A 1025 -30.16 2.12 3.34
C GLU A 1025 -31.33 2.19 2.35
N THR A 1026 -31.03 2.47 1.08
CA THR A 1026 -32.02 2.55 -0.01
C THR A 1026 -31.39 2.15 -1.35
N ASP A 1027 -32.22 1.85 -2.35
CA ASP A 1027 -31.77 1.67 -3.73
C ASP A 1027 -31.17 2.98 -4.28
N VAL A 1028 -29.92 2.89 -4.74
CA VAL A 1028 -29.17 4.04 -5.26
C VAL A 1028 -28.71 3.85 -6.70
N TYR A 1029 -28.72 4.94 -7.44
CA TYR A 1029 -28.63 5.02 -8.89
C TYR A 1029 -27.55 6.03 -9.32
N ASP A 1030 -27.16 5.96 -10.59
CA ASP A 1030 -26.14 6.82 -11.19
C ASP A 1030 -26.49 7.10 -12.66
N LEU A 1031 -26.00 8.21 -13.21
CA LEU A 1031 -26.20 8.60 -14.61
C LEU A 1031 -24.96 9.24 -15.22
N THR A 1032 -24.82 9.07 -16.54
CA THR A 1032 -23.58 9.37 -17.25
C THR A 1032 -23.72 10.50 -18.25
N VAL A 1033 -23.19 11.68 -17.92
CA VAL A 1033 -22.90 12.77 -18.87
C VAL A 1033 -21.45 12.67 -19.37
N PRO A 1034 -21.15 12.22 -20.61
CA PRO A 1034 -19.77 11.90 -21.02
C PRO A 1034 -18.83 13.09 -21.24
N GLN A 1035 -19.38 14.29 -21.53
CA GLN A 1035 -18.58 15.45 -21.94
C GLN A 1035 -18.13 16.32 -20.75
N TYR A 1036 -19.02 16.54 -19.79
CA TYR A 1036 -18.83 17.45 -18.66
C TYR A 1036 -18.60 16.71 -17.32
N HIS A 1037 -18.80 15.39 -17.30
CA HIS A 1037 -18.62 14.51 -16.13
C HIS A 1037 -19.39 14.94 -14.85
N ASN A 1038 -20.43 15.75 -15.00
CA ASN A 1038 -21.33 16.19 -13.95
C ASN A 1038 -22.74 16.45 -14.48
N PHE A 1039 -23.71 16.59 -13.58
CA PHE A 1039 -25.11 16.92 -13.89
C PHE A 1039 -25.78 17.64 -12.72
N ILE A 1040 -27.01 18.13 -12.92
CA ILE A 1040 -27.86 18.66 -11.86
C ILE A 1040 -28.77 17.56 -11.30
N ALA A 1041 -28.87 17.46 -9.97
CA ALA A 1041 -29.78 16.56 -9.27
C ALA A 1041 -30.45 17.28 -8.09
N ASN A 1042 -31.78 17.17 -7.96
CA ASN A 1042 -32.61 17.97 -7.02
C ASN A 1042 -32.34 19.49 -7.02
N ASN A 1043 -31.79 20.03 -8.11
CA ASN A 1043 -31.27 21.40 -8.23
C ASN A 1043 -30.03 21.67 -7.35
N ILE A 1044 -29.09 20.74 -7.34
CA ILE A 1044 -27.73 20.83 -6.79
C ILE A 1044 -26.77 20.21 -7.83
N VAL A 1045 -25.56 20.73 -7.97
CA VAL A 1045 -24.56 20.24 -8.95
C VAL A 1045 -23.76 19.05 -8.39
N VAL A 1046 -23.75 17.93 -9.12
CA VAL A 1046 -23.25 16.60 -8.69
C VAL A 1046 -22.37 15.92 -9.77
N HIS A 1047 -21.38 15.12 -9.35
CA HIS A 1047 -20.35 14.54 -10.24
C HIS A 1047 -20.65 13.08 -10.67
N ASN A 1048 -20.17 12.66 -11.86
CA ASN A 1048 -20.25 11.29 -12.41
C ASN A 1048 -19.29 10.28 -11.71
N SER A 1049 -19.28 9.03 -12.18
CA SER A 1049 -18.39 7.94 -11.75
C SER A 1049 -17.28 7.55 -12.76
N ILE A 1050 -16.19 6.97 -12.23
CA ILE A 1050 -14.87 6.75 -12.89
C ILE A 1050 -14.87 5.61 -13.94
N GLU A 1051 -15.76 4.61 -13.82
CA GLU A 1051 -15.67 3.27 -14.43
C GLU A 1051 -15.76 3.18 -15.98
N GLN A 1052 -15.75 4.31 -16.68
CA GLN A 1052 -16.38 4.45 -17.99
C GLN A 1052 -15.45 4.14 -19.17
N ASP A 1053 -14.18 4.51 -19.06
CA ASP A 1053 -13.20 4.44 -20.17
C ASP A 1053 -12.66 3.03 -20.45
N ALA A 1054 -12.72 2.14 -19.46
CA ALA A 1054 -12.33 0.73 -19.62
C ALA A 1054 -13.35 -0.03 -20.46
N ASP A 1055 -12.89 -0.81 -21.43
CA ASP A 1055 -13.74 -1.60 -22.33
C ASP A 1055 -14.06 -2.97 -21.72
N VAL A 1056 -13.12 -3.53 -20.97
CA VAL A 1056 -13.26 -4.79 -20.24
C VAL A 1056 -12.90 -4.57 -18.78
N ILE A 1057 -13.70 -5.15 -17.87
CA ILE A 1057 -13.42 -5.16 -16.44
C ILE A 1057 -13.54 -6.59 -15.92
N LEU A 1058 -12.43 -7.08 -15.40
CA LEU A 1058 -12.26 -8.40 -14.79
C LEU A 1058 -12.16 -8.24 -13.27
N MET A 1059 -12.94 -9.02 -12.52
CA MET A 1059 -12.86 -9.08 -11.05
C MET A 1059 -12.45 -10.48 -10.61
N LEU A 1060 -11.39 -10.58 -9.81
CA LEU A 1060 -10.93 -11.85 -9.27
C LEU A 1060 -11.63 -12.17 -7.95
N TYR A 1061 -12.17 -13.38 -7.87
CA TYR A 1061 -12.82 -13.94 -6.70
C TYR A 1061 -12.26 -15.34 -6.40
N ARG A 1062 -12.25 -15.75 -5.13
CA ARG A 1062 -11.87 -17.11 -4.70
C ARG A 1062 -12.82 -17.54 -3.60
N ASP A 1063 -13.75 -18.42 -3.90
CA ASP A 1063 -14.75 -18.86 -2.91
C ASP A 1063 -14.06 -19.48 -1.68
N ALA A 1064 -13.08 -20.36 -1.89
CA ALA A 1064 -12.27 -20.98 -0.83
C ALA A 1064 -11.41 -20.01 0.03
N TYR A 1065 -11.29 -18.73 -0.33
CA TYR A 1065 -10.66 -17.69 0.53
C TYR A 1065 -11.66 -17.06 1.52
N TYR A 1066 -12.96 -17.11 1.20
CA TYR A 1066 -14.05 -16.59 2.02
C TYR A 1066 -14.84 -17.70 2.74
N ASN A 1067 -14.91 -18.89 2.14
CA ASN A 1067 -15.71 -20.05 2.56
C ASN A 1067 -14.79 -21.29 2.69
N PRO A 1068 -14.28 -21.61 3.90
CA PRO A 1068 -13.28 -22.67 4.11
C PRO A 1068 -13.70 -24.09 3.72
N ASP A 1069 -14.99 -24.36 3.88
CA ASP A 1069 -15.62 -25.66 3.61
C ASP A 1069 -16.12 -25.77 2.16
N SER A 1070 -15.78 -24.80 1.30
CA SER A 1070 -16.06 -24.83 -0.13
C SER A 1070 -15.45 -26.07 -0.79
N PRO A 1071 -16.20 -26.78 -1.67
CA PRO A 1071 -15.64 -27.86 -2.49
C PRO A 1071 -14.69 -27.33 -3.58
N ASP A 1072 -14.84 -26.07 -4.00
CA ASP A 1072 -14.07 -25.41 -5.05
C ASP A 1072 -12.66 -24.97 -4.56
N ARG A 1073 -11.96 -25.85 -3.86
CA ARG A 1073 -10.60 -25.59 -3.34
C ARG A 1073 -9.62 -25.42 -4.50
N ASN A 1074 -8.76 -24.41 -4.36
CA ASN A 1074 -7.83 -23.96 -5.39
C ASN A 1074 -8.47 -23.46 -6.70
N VAL A 1075 -9.79 -23.34 -6.78
CA VAL A 1075 -10.45 -22.62 -7.90
C VAL A 1075 -10.38 -21.11 -7.64
N ALA A 1076 -10.14 -20.36 -8.71
CA ALA A 1076 -10.33 -18.92 -8.77
C ALA A 1076 -11.36 -18.60 -9.86
N GLU A 1077 -12.18 -17.58 -9.61
CA GLU A 1077 -13.17 -17.10 -10.55
C GLU A 1077 -12.75 -15.75 -11.10
N ALA A 1078 -12.65 -15.66 -12.43
CA ALA A 1078 -12.47 -14.41 -13.15
C ALA A 1078 -13.84 -13.94 -13.65
N ILE A 1079 -14.40 -12.94 -12.99
CA ILE A 1079 -15.74 -12.41 -13.25
C ILE A 1079 -15.61 -11.22 -14.21
N ILE A 1080 -16.06 -11.40 -15.46
CA ILE A 1080 -16.21 -10.31 -16.43
C ILE A 1080 -17.46 -9.51 -16.04
N VAL A 1081 -17.28 -8.39 -15.34
CA VAL A 1081 -18.39 -7.53 -14.85
C VAL A 1081 -18.76 -6.42 -15.83
N LYS A 1082 -17.86 -6.07 -16.76
CA LYS A 1082 -18.11 -5.17 -17.90
C LYS A 1082 -17.36 -5.71 -19.11
N HIS A 1083 -18.02 -5.75 -20.26
CA HIS A 1083 -17.39 -6.04 -21.55
C HIS A 1083 -18.12 -5.24 -22.63
N ARG A 1084 -17.41 -4.37 -23.36
CA ARG A 1084 -18.01 -3.41 -24.29
C ARG A 1084 -18.62 -4.05 -25.54
N ASN A 1085 -17.99 -5.15 -26.00
CA ASN A 1085 -18.17 -5.71 -27.34
C ASN A 1085 -18.57 -7.20 -27.29
N GLY A 1086 -19.22 -7.67 -26.22
CA GLY A 1086 -19.45 -9.11 -25.98
C GLY A 1086 -19.97 -9.43 -24.56
N PRO A 1087 -20.00 -10.71 -24.15
CA PRO A 1087 -20.71 -11.16 -22.95
C PRO A 1087 -19.98 -10.87 -21.63
N THR A 1088 -20.77 -10.62 -20.58
CA THR A 1088 -20.34 -10.68 -19.17
C THR A 1088 -20.62 -12.06 -18.57
N GLY A 1089 -19.94 -12.42 -17.49
CA GLY A 1089 -20.09 -13.73 -16.83
C GLY A 1089 -18.91 -14.12 -15.97
N THR A 1090 -18.74 -15.42 -15.67
CA THR A 1090 -17.70 -15.93 -14.75
C THR A 1090 -16.96 -17.11 -15.34
N VAL A 1091 -15.64 -16.99 -15.44
CA VAL A 1091 -14.71 -18.06 -15.84
C VAL A 1091 -14.11 -18.71 -14.60
N ARG A 1092 -13.93 -20.03 -14.61
CA ARG A 1092 -13.23 -20.78 -13.55
C ARG A 1092 -11.81 -21.14 -14.00
N LEU A 1093 -10.83 -20.80 -13.15
CA LEU A 1093 -9.41 -21.06 -13.35
C LEU A 1093 -8.87 -21.89 -12.18
N LEU A 1094 -7.84 -22.69 -12.42
CA LEU A 1094 -7.06 -23.31 -11.36
C LEU A 1094 -6.03 -22.30 -10.83
N PHE A 1095 -5.86 -22.19 -9.51
CA PHE A 1095 -4.80 -21.42 -8.88
C PHE A 1095 -3.86 -22.34 -8.08
N GLN A 1096 -2.57 -22.26 -8.36
CA GLN A 1096 -1.50 -23.02 -7.70
C GLN A 1096 -0.74 -22.09 -6.74
N PRO A 1097 -0.99 -22.16 -5.40
CA PRO A 1097 -0.38 -21.23 -4.45
C PRO A 1097 1.14 -21.37 -4.37
N GLU A 1098 1.68 -22.57 -4.58
CA GLU A 1098 3.12 -22.88 -4.56
C GLU A 1098 3.93 -22.15 -5.64
N LEU A 1099 3.34 -21.99 -6.83
CA LEU A 1099 3.97 -21.34 -7.99
C LEU A 1099 3.47 -19.90 -8.19
N THR A 1100 2.54 -19.42 -7.36
CA THR A 1100 1.78 -18.17 -7.55
C THR A 1100 1.12 -18.05 -8.93
N LYS A 1101 0.78 -19.20 -9.52
CA LYS A 1101 0.41 -19.40 -10.93
C LYS A 1101 -1.09 -19.68 -11.09
N PHE A 1102 -1.65 -19.27 -12.22
CA PHE A 1102 -3.00 -19.59 -12.65
C PHE A 1102 -2.94 -20.47 -13.91
N GLU A 1103 -3.77 -21.50 -13.96
CA GLU A 1103 -3.84 -22.45 -15.08
C GLU A 1103 -5.29 -22.68 -15.51
N ASN A 1104 -5.48 -23.23 -16.71
CA ASN A 1104 -6.79 -23.65 -17.17
C ASN A 1104 -7.33 -24.75 -16.26
N LEU A 1105 -8.60 -24.65 -15.85
CA LEU A 1105 -9.27 -25.75 -15.17
C LEU A 1105 -9.47 -26.89 -16.20
N ALA A 1106 -9.12 -28.12 -15.82
CA ALA A 1106 -9.33 -29.27 -16.71
C ALA A 1106 -10.84 -29.47 -16.94
N ARG A 1107 -11.23 -29.60 -18.21
CA ARG A 1107 -12.58 -30.03 -18.59
C ARG A 1107 -12.70 -31.56 -18.41
N GLU A 1108 -13.86 -32.02 -17.95
CA GLU A 1108 -14.27 -33.43 -17.97
C GLU A 1108 -14.57 -33.92 -19.40
#